data_AF-A0A8T6Q266-F1
#
_entry.id   AF-A0A8T6Q266-F1
#
_cell.length_a   1.000
_cell.length_b   1.000
_cell.length_c   1.000
_cell.angle_alpha   90.00
_cell.angle_beta   90.00
_cell.angle_gamma   90.00
#
_symmetry.space_group_name_H-M   'P 1'
#
loop_
_entity.id
_entity.type
_entity.pdbx_description
1 polymer ?
#
loop_
_entity_poly.entity_id
_entity_poly.type
_entity_poly.pdbx_seq_one_letter_code
_entity_poly.pdbx_strand_id
1 'polypeptide(L)'
;SKVVGKGAEDGRAETPTNTPELDKYSRDLTKMARDGKLDPVIGRAQEIETTIEVLARRKKNNPVLIGEPGVGKTAIVEGLAQRMVAGEVPETLRDKRLVELNINAMVAGAKYRGEFEERVQKVLKEVTEHQGELILFIDEVHTIVGAGQGGGEGGLDVANVFKPMMARGELNLIGATTLNEYQKYIEKDAALERRFQPVTVPEPTVAQTIMILRGLRDTFEAHHKVSISEDAIIAAAELSDRYITARFLPDKAIDLLDQAAARVKLSATARPVAVQELESELHQLRREQDYVAARKQYDQAAELGKRIEAKEAELKKLVEAWERERASGSAEVKAEHVAQVVSRLTGIPVNELTVEEREKLLHLEQRLHERLVGQDEAVRAVADAVRLSRAGLREGSKPVATFLFLGPTGVGKTELAKALAESIYGDEHALLRIDMSEYGERHTVARLVGAPPGYVGYDEGGQLTEKVRRKPYSVLLLDEIEKAHPDVYNILLQVFDDGRLTDGKGRVVDFTNTIIIATSNLGSDIIQRRLKARGAADEEYEKTKAEVMDVLRGHFRPEFLNRIDEIIVFHALGKEEIRHIVGLQLDRVARSAASQGVTLTFDQTLIDHFAEEGYKPEFGARELKRLIRSELETALAREMLGGGIGKGDHASARWDDKAERVVFERKEPLQTPAEPEQPDAAKATETPHGDAGKGSRKKKSASDAS
;
A
#
# COMPACT_ATOMS: atom_id res chain seq x y z
N SER A 1 23.78 -52.10 -20.99
CA SER A 1 24.21 -52.32 -19.59
C SER A 1 23.21 -51.66 -18.67
N LYS A 2 22.44 -52.45 -17.92
CA LYS A 2 21.43 -51.94 -16.95
C LYS A 2 22.16 -51.17 -15.84
N VAL A 3 21.92 -49.87 -15.76
CA VAL A 3 22.34 -49.04 -14.62
C VAL A 3 21.31 -49.28 -13.52
N VAL A 4 21.72 -50.02 -12.49
CA VAL A 4 20.93 -50.29 -11.29
C VAL A 4 20.96 -49.01 -10.44
N GLY A 5 19.77 -48.49 -10.14
CA GLY A 5 19.61 -47.32 -9.26
C GLY A 5 20.11 -47.64 -7.84
N LYS A 6 20.90 -46.72 -7.28
CA LYS A 6 21.17 -46.68 -5.84
C LYS A 6 19.90 -46.19 -5.14
N GLY A 7 19.27 -47.08 -4.39
CA GLY A 7 18.20 -46.73 -3.46
C GLY A 7 18.69 -45.81 -2.35
N ALA A 8 17.75 -45.02 -1.81
CA ALA A 8 17.95 -44.14 -0.68
C ALA A 8 18.47 -44.90 0.55
N GLU A 9 19.64 -44.51 1.07
CA GLU A 9 20.09 -44.87 2.41
C GLU A 9 19.37 -43.97 3.44
N ASP A 10 18.06 -44.15 3.62
CA ASP A 10 17.35 -43.64 4.81
C ASP A 10 17.52 -44.66 5.93
N GLY A 11 18.48 -44.45 6.82
CA GLY A 11 18.64 -45.34 7.98
C GLY A 11 19.95 -45.31 8.75
N ARG A 12 20.85 -44.34 8.58
CA ARG A 12 21.95 -44.17 9.55
C ARG A 12 21.43 -43.39 10.76
N ALA A 13 21.29 -44.08 11.89
CA ALA A 13 21.19 -43.42 13.19
C ALA A 13 22.33 -42.40 13.31
N GLU A 14 21.98 -41.14 13.57
CA GLU A 14 22.98 -40.09 13.74
C GLU A 14 23.96 -40.51 14.84
N THR A 15 25.26 -40.44 14.56
CA THR A 15 26.29 -40.67 15.57
C THR A 15 26.03 -39.71 16.74
N PRO A 16 25.84 -40.21 17.97
CA PRO A 16 25.61 -39.35 19.13
C PRO A 16 26.76 -38.34 19.23
N THR A 17 26.43 -37.05 19.35
CA THR A 17 27.45 -36.04 19.64
C THR A 17 27.83 -36.12 21.12
N ASN A 18 28.95 -35.48 21.47
CA ASN A 18 29.37 -35.36 22.87
C ASN A 18 28.55 -34.31 23.65
N THR A 19 27.57 -33.65 23.02
CA THR A 19 26.76 -32.59 23.63
C THR A 19 25.25 -32.83 23.42
N PRO A 20 24.69 -33.90 24.02
CA PRO A 20 23.31 -34.31 23.80
C PRO A 20 22.27 -33.32 24.34
N GLU A 21 22.56 -32.53 25.39
CA GLU A 21 21.64 -31.50 25.86
C GLU A 21 21.66 -30.26 24.96
N LEU A 22 22.84 -29.84 24.49
CA LEU A 22 22.96 -28.74 23.53
C LEU A 22 22.19 -29.05 22.24
N ASP A 23 22.32 -30.27 21.70
CA ASP A 23 21.72 -30.67 20.43
C ASP A 23 20.18 -30.59 20.44
N LYS A 24 19.52 -30.74 21.60
CA LYS A 24 18.06 -30.63 21.72
C LYS A 24 17.53 -29.22 21.44
N TYR A 25 18.35 -28.20 21.69
CA TYR A 25 17.95 -26.80 21.65
C TYR A 25 18.74 -25.98 20.62
N SER A 26 19.46 -26.66 19.73
CA SER A 26 20.40 -26.02 18.83
C SER A 26 20.41 -26.59 17.42
N ARG A 27 20.98 -25.83 16.48
CA ARG A 27 21.19 -26.24 15.09
C ARG A 27 22.69 -26.26 14.79
N ASP A 28 23.16 -27.38 14.25
CA ASP A 28 24.56 -27.53 13.86
C ASP A 28 24.80 -26.96 12.46
N LEU A 29 25.29 -25.72 12.40
CA LEU A 29 25.56 -25.02 11.16
C LEU A 29 26.72 -25.67 10.39
N THR A 30 27.72 -26.23 11.08
CA THR A 30 28.81 -26.97 10.43
C THR A 30 28.33 -28.26 9.74
N LYS A 31 27.39 -28.99 10.35
CA LYS A 31 26.77 -30.16 9.74
C LYS A 31 25.90 -29.76 8.55
N MET A 32 25.07 -28.72 8.69
CA MET A 32 24.25 -28.21 7.58
C MET A 32 25.11 -27.75 6.39
N ALA A 33 26.27 -27.13 6.65
CA ALA A 33 27.24 -26.77 5.62
C ALA A 33 27.80 -28.01 4.91
N ARG A 34 28.19 -29.05 5.64
CA ARG A 34 28.66 -30.33 5.05
C ARG A 34 27.59 -31.03 4.22
N ASP A 35 26.34 -30.96 4.68
CA ASP A 35 25.18 -31.53 3.99
C ASP A 35 24.74 -30.71 2.76
N GLY A 36 25.32 -29.52 2.53
CA GLY A 36 24.92 -28.61 1.46
C GLY A 36 23.51 -28.01 1.65
N LYS A 37 23.07 -27.88 2.90
CA LYS A 37 21.72 -27.36 3.26
C LYS A 37 21.70 -25.86 3.54
N LEU A 38 22.86 -25.21 3.64
CA LEU A 38 22.96 -23.76 3.84
C LEU A 38 22.91 -23.05 2.49
N ASP A 39 22.23 -21.90 2.46
CA ASP A 39 22.20 -21.05 1.29
C ASP A 39 23.59 -20.46 0.98
N PRO A 40 23.88 -20.15 -0.30
CA PRO A 40 25.13 -19.49 -0.66
C PRO A 40 25.17 -18.09 -0.05
N VAL A 41 26.33 -17.71 0.48
CA VAL A 41 26.54 -16.39 1.09
C VAL A 41 27.22 -15.44 0.10
N ILE A 42 26.51 -14.38 -0.29
CA ILE A 42 26.97 -13.41 -1.30
C ILE A 42 27.26 -12.06 -0.64
N GLY A 43 28.41 -11.46 -0.99
CA GLY A 43 28.71 -10.06 -0.64
C GLY A 43 29.07 -9.79 0.82
N ARG A 44 29.34 -10.82 1.64
CA ARG A 44 29.69 -10.70 3.07
C ARG A 44 31.11 -11.15 3.42
N ALA A 45 32.01 -11.19 2.43
CA ALA A 45 33.36 -11.74 2.61
C ALA A 45 34.17 -11.00 3.69
N GLN A 46 34.06 -9.67 3.76
CA GLN A 46 34.79 -8.84 4.69
C GLN A 46 34.28 -9.01 6.14
N GLU A 47 32.97 -9.07 6.34
CA GLU A 47 32.39 -9.29 7.67
C GLU A 47 32.70 -10.71 8.18
N ILE A 48 32.68 -11.71 7.30
CA ILE A 48 33.09 -13.09 7.64
C ILE A 48 34.58 -13.12 8.03
N GLU A 49 35.44 -12.48 7.25
CA GLU A 49 36.88 -12.39 7.54
C GLU A 49 37.14 -11.68 8.87
N THR A 50 36.48 -10.55 9.11
CA THR A 50 36.56 -9.83 10.40
C THR A 50 36.08 -10.72 11.55
N THR A 51 35.02 -11.50 11.35
CA THR A 51 34.51 -12.44 12.37
C THR A 51 35.54 -13.54 12.68
N ILE A 52 36.18 -14.10 11.65
CA ILE A 52 37.28 -15.08 11.78
C ILE A 52 38.46 -14.48 12.55
N GLU A 53 38.88 -13.27 12.18
CA GLU A 53 39.97 -12.57 12.85
C GLU A 53 39.70 -12.38 14.34
N VAL A 54 38.47 -11.97 14.69
CA VAL A 54 38.05 -11.79 16.08
C VAL A 54 38.08 -13.11 16.84
N LEU A 55 37.48 -14.17 16.29
CA LEU A 55 37.46 -15.50 16.91
C LEU A 55 38.86 -16.08 17.15
N ALA A 56 39.83 -15.72 16.31
CA ALA A 56 41.23 -16.15 16.44
C ALA A 56 42.05 -15.36 17.48
N ARG A 57 41.50 -14.27 18.07
CA ARG A 57 42.22 -13.46 19.07
C ARG A 57 42.37 -14.20 20.40
N ARG A 58 43.43 -13.87 21.16
CA ARG A 58 43.61 -14.36 22.54
C ARG A 58 42.73 -13.63 23.58
N LYS A 59 42.31 -12.40 23.30
CA LYS A 59 41.46 -11.55 24.15
C LYS A 59 40.45 -10.85 23.26
N LYS A 60 39.25 -10.56 23.80
CA LYS A 60 38.12 -10.01 23.03
C LYS A 60 37.81 -10.87 21.79
N ASN A 61 37.64 -12.17 22.02
CA ASN A 61 37.48 -13.18 20.99
C ASN A 61 36.02 -13.55 20.72
N ASN A 62 35.07 -12.81 21.30
CA ASN A 62 33.65 -13.00 21.04
C ASN A 62 33.17 -11.87 20.10
N PRO A 63 32.98 -12.14 18.80
CA PRO A 63 32.41 -11.15 17.89
C PRO A 63 30.94 -10.88 18.22
N VAL A 64 30.52 -9.63 18.08
CA VAL A 64 29.11 -9.23 18.09
C VAL A 64 28.78 -8.57 16.77
N LEU A 65 27.94 -9.21 15.96
CA LEU A 65 27.41 -8.68 14.72
C LEU A 65 26.35 -7.62 15.05
N ILE A 66 26.66 -6.36 14.76
CA ILE A 66 25.80 -5.22 15.04
C ILE A 66 25.25 -4.69 13.72
N GLY A 67 23.94 -4.79 13.54
CA GLY A 67 23.23 -4.27 12.37
C GLY A 67 21.73 -4.32 12.58
N GLU A 68 20.99 -3.61 11.73
CA GLU A 68 19.53 -3.60 11.76
C GLU A 68 18.93 -4.99 11.46
N PRO A 69 17.68 -5.28 11.85
CA PRO A 69 17.03 -6.54 11.51
C PRO A 69 16.93 -6.72 9.99
N GLY A 70 17.19 -7.94 9.51
CA GLY A 70 17.06 -8.28 8.08
C GLY A 70 18.31 -8.02 7.22
N VAL A 71 19.37 -7.39 7.74
CA VAL A 71 20.58 -7.12 6.93
C VAL A 71 21.44 -8.36 6.62
N GLY A 72 21.11 -9.54 7.16
CA GLY A 72 21.84 -10.79 6.91
C GLY A 72 22.94 -11.10 7.93
N LYS A 73 22.71 -10.85 9.23
CA LYS A 73 23.64 -11.23 10.31
C LYS A 73 23.83 -12.75 10.39
N THR A 74 22.75 -13.51 10.31
CA THR A 74 22.78 -14.99 10.27
C THR A 74 23.55 -15.52 9.06
N ALA A 75 23.41 -14.89 7.89
CA ALA A 75 24.14 -15.27 6.68
C ALA A 75 25.68 -15.16 6.85
N ILE A 76 26.18 -14.21 7.64
CA ILE A 76 27.62 -14.12 7.96
C ILE A 76 28.07 -15.37 8.74
N VAL A 77 27.25 -15.85 9.67
CA VAL A 77 27.54 -17.02 10.51
C VAL A 77 27.46 -18.31 9.70
N GLU A 78 26.48 -18.43 8.80
CA GLU A 78 26.39 -19.54 7.85
C GLU A 78 27.58 -19.57 6.89
N GLY A 79 28.03 -18.40 6.41
CA GLY A 79 29.21 -18.26 5.56
C GLY A 79 30.50 -18.62 6.29
N LEU A 80 30.58 -18.32 7.59
CA LEU A 80 31.64 -18.81 8.46
C LEU A 80 31.63 -20.35 8.54
N ALA A 81 30.44 -20.97 8.72
CA ALA A 81 30.32 -22.43 8.75
C ALA A 81 30.81 -23.08 7.45
N GLN A 82 30.44 -22.50 6.29
CA GLN A 82 30.90 -22.94 4.97
C GLN A 82 32.44 -22.85 4.86
N ARG A 83 33.05 -21.73 5.27
CA ARG A 83 34.52 -21.57 5.27
C ARG A 83 35.23 -22.54 6.21
N MET A 84 34.64 -22.81 7.38
CA MET A 84 35.19 -23.80 8.33
C MET A 84 35.23 -25.20 7.69
N VAL A 85 34.17 -25.59 6.98
CA VAL A 85 34.11 -26.89 6.28
C VAL A 85 35.06 -26.94 5.08
N ALA A 86 35.23 -25.83 4.36
CA ALA A 86 36.16 -25.72 3.25
C ALA A 86 37.64 -25.66 3.68
N GLY A 87 37.92 -25.49 4.98
CA GLY A 87 39.28 -25.34 5.51
C GLY A 87 39.90 -23.95 5.30
N GLU A 88 39.07 -22.96 4.90
CA GLU A 88 39.43 -21.55 4.65
C GLU A 88 39.49 -20.71 5.93
N VAL A 89 39.82 -21.34 7.05
CA VAL A 89 39.95 -20.70 8.37
C VAL A 89 41.29 -21.08 9.01
N PRO A 90 41.81 -20.27 9.96
CA PRO A 90 43.00 -20.60 10.73
C PRO A 90 42.87 -21.94 11.45
N GLU A 91 44.00 -22.60 11.74
CA GLU A 91 44.04 -23.91 12.42
C GLU A 91 43.30 -23.91 13.77
N THR A 92 43.24 -22.77 14.46
CA THR A 92 42.51 -22.63 15.72
C THR A 92 40.99 -22.76 15.59
N LEU A 93 40.45 -22.65 14.37
CA LEU A 93 39.02 -22.80 14.06
C LEU A 93 38.74 -24.02 13.18
N ARG A 94 39.77 -24.57 12.53
CA ARG A 94 39.73 -25.83 11.80
C ARG A 94 39.32 -26.93 12.79
N ASP A 95 38.32 -27.73 12.44
CA ASP A 95 37.74 -28.81 13.28
C ASP A 95 36.81 -28.40 14.43
N LYS A 96 36.56 -27.10 14.64
CA LYS A 96 35.50 -26.68 15.57
C LYS A 96 34.11 -26.92 14.98
N ARG A 97 33.13 -27.11 15.86
CA ARG A 97 31.71 -27.21 15.55
C ARG A 97 31.02 -25.88 15.85
N LEU A 98 30.35 -25.31 14.84
CA LEU A 98 29.59 -24.07 14.97
C LEU A 98 28.11 -24.38 15.14
N VAL A 99 27.54 -23.94 16.26
CA VAL A 99 26.19 -24.33 16.69
C VAL A 99 25.38 -23.10 17.04
N GLU A 100 24.19 -22.96 16.45
CA GLU A 100 23.21 -21.92 16.77
C GLU A 100 22.30 -22.37 17.92
N LEU A 101 22.26 -21.61 19.01
CA LEU A 101 21.42 -21.90 20.18
C LEU A 101 20.10 -21.12 20.14
N ASN A 102 18.98 -21.84 20.20
CA ASN A 102 17.65 -21.23 20.28
C ASN A 102 17.15 -21.20 21.73
N ILE A 103 17.19 -20.01 22.32
CA ILE A 103 16.80 -19.80 23.72
C ILE A 103 15.29 -19.95 23.89
N ASN A 104 14.49 -19.50 22.91
CA ASN A 104 13.04 -19.62 22.95
C ASN A 104 12.60 -21.09 22.99
N ALA A 105 13.34 -21.99 22.33
CA ALA A 105 13.09 -23.43 22.40
C ALA A 105 13.35 -24.02 23.79
N MET A 106 14.26 -23.44 24.58
CA MET A 106 14.54 -23.89 25.96
C MET A 106 13.41 -23.51 26.92
N VAL A 107 12.80 -22.34 26.69
CA VAL A 107 11.62 -21.85 27.42
C VAL A 107 10.38 -22.68 27.06
N ALA A 108 10.26 -23.07 25.80
CA ALA A 108 9.15 -23.88 25.32
C ALA A 108 9.05 -25.21 26.10
N GLY A 109 7.88 -25.45 26.68
CA GLY A 109 7.61 -26.66 27.46
C GLY A 109 8.24 -26.69 28.86
N ALA A 110 8.81 -25.60 29.37
CA ALA A 110 9.08 -25.46 30.80
C ALA A 110 7.81 -24.99 31.51
N LYS A 111 7.35 -25.70 32.55
CA LYS A 111 6.16 -25.31 33.32
C LYS A 111 6.49 -24.29 34.40
N TYR A 112 7.73 -24.34 34.89
CA TYR A 112 8.24 -23.50 35.96
C TYR A 112 9.59 -22.89 35.57
N ARG A 113 9.86 -21.69 36.08
CA ARG A 113 11.13 -20.97 35.86
C ARG A 113 12.36 -21.79 36.25
N GLY A 114 12.30 -22.56 37.34
CA GLY A 114 13.41 -23.40 37.78
C GLY A 114 13.77 -24.53 36.80
N GLU A 115 12.79 -25.11 36.10
CA GLU A 115 13.05 -26.13 35.08
C GLU A 115 13.80 -25.55 33.88
N PHE A 116 13.47 -24.32 33.51
CA PHE A 116 14.16 -23.59 32.46
C PHE A 116 15.60 -23.25 32.86
N GLU A 117 15.81 -22.73 34.07
CA GLU A 117 17.16 -22.46 34.60
C GLU A 117 18.01 -23.75 34.66
N GLU A 118 17.44 -24.88 35.07
CA GLU A 118 18.13 -26.18 35.08
C GLU A 118 18.52 -26.63 33.66
N ARG A 119 17.64 -26.46 32.67
CA ARG A 119 17.95 -26.76 31.25
C ARG A 119 19.12 -25.89 30.75
N VAL A 120 19.08 -24.59 31.05
CA VAL A 120 20.15 -23.65 30.69
C VAL A 120 21.47 -24.06 31.32
N GLN A 121 21.48 -24.41 32.60
CA GLN A 121 22.69 -24.87 33.29
C GLN A 121 23.26 -26.14 32.68
N LYS A 122 22.43 -27.13 32.30
CA LYS A 122 22.88 -28.36 31.65
C LYS A 122 23.55 -28.09 30.31
N VAL A 123 22.91 -27.27 29.47
CA VAL A 123 23.47 -26.88 28.16
C VAL A 123 24.79 -26.13 28.33
N LEU A 124 24.83 -25.14 29.23
CA LEU A 124 26.05 -24.37 29.46
C LEU A 124 27.21 -25.19 30.04
N LYS A 125 26.90 -26.20 30.85
CA LYS A 125 27.89 -27.15 31.36
C LYS A 125 28.54 -27.91 30.20
N GLU A 126 27.76 -28.47 29.28
CA GLU A 126 28.29 -29.15 28.08
C GLU A 126 29.12 -28.19 27.21
N VAL A 127 28.63 -26.96 26.99
CA VAL A 127 29.37 -25.95 26.21
C VAL A 127 30.73 -25.64 26.83
N THR A 128 30.83 -25.63 28.15
CA THR A 128 32.07 -25.32 28.88
C THR A 128 33.03 -26.51 28.89
N GLU A 129 32.51 -27.73 29.09
CA GLU A 129 33.30 -28.97 29.00
C GLU A 129 33.92 -29.16 27.61
N HIS A 130 33.26 -28.64 26.57
CA HIS A 130 33.70 -28.69 25.17
C HIS A 130 34.11 -27.32 24.59
N GLN A 131 34.53 -26.36 25.43
CA GLN A 131 34.86 -24.98 24.98
C GLN A 131 35.92 -24.93 23.87
N GLY A 132 36.86 -25.90 23.86
CA GLY A 132 37.91 -26.00 22.85
C GLY A 132 37.42 -26.47 21.48
N GLU A 133 36.25 -27.08 21.41
CA GLU A 133 35.70 -27.75 20.22
C GLU A 133 34.47 -27.02 19.65
N LEU A 134 33.87 -26.12 20.43
CA LEU A 134 32.61 -25.46 20.10
C LEU A 134 32.77 -23.96 19.83
N ILE A 135 31.93 -23.47 18.92
CA ILE A 135 31.60 -22.06 18.75
C ILE A 135 30.09 -21.94 18.84
N LEU A 136 29.60 -21.11 19.75
CA LEU A 136 28.17 -20.89 19.95
C LEU A 136 27.72 -19.64 19.18
N PHE A 137 26.60 -19.70 18.47
CA PHE A 137 25.94 -18.53 17.90
C PHE A 137 24.62 -18.25 18.60
N ILE A 138 24.39 -16.97 18.92
CA ILE A 138 23.15 -16.45 19.54
C ILE A 138 22.70 -15.20 18.76
N ASP A 139 21.61 -15.31 18.01
CA ASP A 139 21.14 -14.23 17.11
C ASP A 139 20.62 -12.98 17.84
N GLU A 140 20.03 -13.15 19.02
CA GLU A 140 19.54 -12.06 19.85
C GLU A 140 20.27 -12.04 21.19
N VAL A 141 21.58 -11.79 21.17
CA VAL A 141 22.43 -11.91 22.36
C VAL A 141 22.05 -10.92 23.47
N HIS A 142 21.31 -9.86 23.18
CA HIS A 142 20.79 -8.95 24.19
C HIS A 142 19.70 -9.60 25.07
N THR A 143 18.99 -10.63 24.59
CA THR A 143 17.94 -11.34 25.36
C THR A 143 18.52 -12.04 26.59
N ILE A 144 19.76 -12.55 26.49
CA ILE A 144 20.46 -13.17 27.61
C ILE A 144 21.10 -12.15 28.56
N VAL A 145 21.41 -10.94 28.08
CA VAL A 145 22.13 -9.93 28.87
C VAL A 145 21.18 -8.93 29.55
N GLY A 146 20.08 -8.58 28.88
CA GLY A 146 19.22 -7.42 29.20
C GLY A 146 18.07 -7.68 30.18
N ALA A 147 17.83 -8.94 30.58
CA ALA A 147 16.69 -9.31 31.43
C ALA A 147 16.76 -8.87 32.91
N GLY A 148 17.84 -8.21 33.33
CA GLY A 148 18.07 -7.85 34.73
C GLY A 148 17.83 -6.39 35.14
N GLN A 149 17.49 -5.47 34.21
CA GLN A 149 17.48 -4.02 34.51
C GLN A 149 16.13 -3.30 34.33
N GLY A 150 15.05 -3.99 33.95
CA GLY A 150 13.71 -3.40 33.83
C GLY A 150 12.70 -4.15 34.69
N GLY A 151 12.23 -3.52 35.78
CA GLY A 151 11.27 -4.07 36.74
C GLY A 151 9.85 -4.26 36.20
N GLY A 152 9.68 -5.10 35.17
CA GLY A 152 8.38 -5.63 34.74
C GLY A 152 8.31 -7.13 35.00
N GLU A 153 7.19 -7.59 35.55
CA GLU A 153 6.89 -8.97 36.04
C GLU A 153 6.95 -10.10 34.99
N GLY A 154 7.79 -10.04 33.95
CA GLY A 154 7.80 -11.04 32.86
C GLY A 154 9.13 -11.34 32.17
N GLY A 155 10.24 -10.71 32.56
CA GLY A 155 11.55 -10.97 31.96
C GLY A 155 12.19 -12.27 32.48
N LEU A 156 12.59 -13.17 31.56
CA LEU A 156 13.38 -14.37 31.87
C LEU A 156 14.80 -13.95 32.32
N ASP A 157 15.11 -13.99 33.61
CA ASP A 157 16.42 -13.58 34.14
C ASP A 157 17.53 -14.62 33.89
N VAL A 158 17.88 -14.78 32.62
CA VAL A 158 18.94 -15.69 32.12
C VAL A 158 20.34 -15.12 32.36
N ALA A 159 20.42 -13.81 32.59
CA ALA A 159 21.66 -13.06 32.77
C ALA A 159 22.51 -13.60 33.93
N ASN A 160 21.88 -14.02 35.03
CA ASN A 160 22.60 -14.54 36.20
C ASN A 160 23.37 -15.84 35.91
N VAL A 161 22.93 -16.62 34.92
CA VAL A 161 23.60 -17.88 34.55
C VAL A 161 24.69 -17.66 33.50
N PHE A 162 24.42 -16.82 32.49
CA PHE A 162 25.38 -16.58 31.40
C PHE A 162 26.50 -15.59 31.78
N LYS A 163 26.19 -14.49 32.50
CA LYS A 163 27.16 -13.43 32.79
C LYS A 163 28.44 -13.92 33.47
N PRO A 164 28.41 -14.81 34.49
CA PRO A 164 29.63 -15.30 35.13
C PRO A 164 30.56 -16.03 34.14
N MET A 165 30.01 -16.85 33.25
CA MET A 165 30.78 -17.66 32.29
C MET A 165 31.35 -16.78 31.18
N MET A 166 30.56 -15.82 30.69
CA MET A 166 30.99 -14.82 29.72
C MET A 166 32.13 -13.96 30.28
N ALA A 167 31.99 -13.49 31.53
CA ALA A 167 33.02 -12.67 32.19
C ALA A 167 34.33 -13.45 32.40
N ARG A 168 34.24 -14.74 32.74
CA ARG A 168 35.43 -15.63 32.86
C ARG A 168 36.08 -15.98 31.52
N GLY A 169 35.38 -15.78 30.40
CA GLY A 169 35.89 -16.14 29.08
C GLY A 169 35.83 -17.65 28.81
N GLU A 170 34.89 -18.34 29.47
CA GLU A 170 34.64 -19.78 29.33
C GLU A 170 33.74 -20.10 28.12
N LEU A 171 33.23 -19.08 27.43
CA LEU A 171 32.35 -19.23 26.27
C LEU A 171 33.01 -18.59 25.05
N ASN A 172 33.18 -19.40 23.99
CA ASN A 172 33.50 -18.94 22.64
C ASN A 172 32.18 -18.73 21.89
N LEU A 173 31.79 -17.47 21.71
CA LEU A 173 30.47 -17.16 21.18
C LEU A 173 30.48 -16.02 20.15
N ILE A 174 29.58 -16.14 19.18
CA ILE A 174 29.20 -15.12 18.23
C ILE A 174 27.82 -14.62 18.66
N GLY A 175 27.71 -13.32 18.93
CA GLY A 175 26.42 -12.68 19.19
C GLY A 175 25.94 -11.91 17.98
N ALA A 176 24.64 -11.78 17.78
CA ALA A 176 24.06 -10.73 16.94
C ALA A 176 23.09 -9.87 17.77
N THR A 177 22.96 -8.60 17.38
CA THR A 177 22.08 -7.63 18.05
C THR A 177 21.89 -6.39 17.18
N THR A 178 20.98 -5.50 17.54
CA THR A 178 20.92 -4.13 16.98
C THR A 178 21.87 -3.19 17.72
N LEU A 179 22.19 -2.03 17.12
CA LEU A 179 23.03 -1.00 17.74
C LEU A 179 22.41 -0.50 19.06
N ASN A 180 21.11 -0.22 19.06
CA ASN A 180 20.40 0.29 20.23
C ASN A 180 20.48 -0.69 21.42
N GLU A 181 20.29 -1.98 21.17
CA GLU A 181 20.39 -3.02 22.20
C GLU A 181 21.83 -3.22 22.68
N TYR A 182 22.81 -3.17 21.76
CA TYR A 182 24.22 -3.25 22.12
C TYR A 182 24.62 -2.14 23.10
N GLN A 183 24.29 -0.88 22.76
CA GLN A 183 24.58 0.28 23.60
C GLN A 183 23.86 0.22 24.94
N LYS A 184 22.62 -0.28 24.95
CA LYS A 184 21.80 -0.35 26.17
C LYS A 184 22.25 -1.45 27.13
N TYR A 185 22.57 -2.63 26.62
CA TYR A 185 22.72 -3.83 27.45
C TYR A 185 24.15 -4.39 27.53
N ILE A 186 24.99 -4.17 26.50
CA ILE A 186 26.31 -4.80 26.41
C ILE A 186 27.43 -3.78 26.67
N GLU A 187 27.40 -2.62 26.01
CA GLU A 187 28.45 -1.60 26.09
C GLU A 187 28.57 -1.01 27.49
N LYS A 188 27.44 -0.86 28.21
CA LYS A 188 27.43 -0.33 29.58
C LYS A 188 27.92 -1.31 30.64
N ASP A 189 28.02 -2.61 30.32
CA ASP A 189 28.46 -3.64 31.27
C ASP A 189 29.97 -3.91 31.10
N ALA A 190 30.77 -3.39 32.05
CA ALA A 190 32.22 -3.47 32.02
C ALA A 190 32.78 -4.92 32.00
N ALA A 191 32.01 -5.91 32.45
CA ALA A 191 32.44 -7.32 32.39
C ALA A 191 32.29 -7.89 30.97
N LEU A 192 31.22 -7.50 30.26
CA LEU A 192 30.91 -7.99 28.91
C LEU A 192 31.68 -7.22 27.83
N GLU A 193 31.82 -5.90 27.98
CA GLU A 193 32.58 -5.03 27.06
C GLU A 193 34.04 -5.50 26.86
N ARG A 194 34.63 -6.11 27.89
CA ARG A 194 36.01 -6.64 27.84
C ARG A 194 36.14 -7.99 27.11
N ARG A 195 35.03 -8.59 26.69
CA ARG A 195 34.96 -9.91 26.04
C ARG A 195 34.44 -9.81 24.63
N PHE A 196 33.56 -8.86 24.38
CA PHE A 196 32.97 -8.63 23.08
C PHE A 196 33.79 -7.69 22.21
N GLN A 197 33.80 -7.98 20.92
CA GLN A 197 34.32 -7.10 19.88
C GLN A 197 33.19 -6.80 18.89
N PRO A 198 32.76 -5.53 18.72
CA PRO A 198 31.75 -5.18 17.74
C PRO A 198 32.27 -5.40 16.30
N VAL A 199 31.40 -5.95 15.46
CA VAL A 199 31.56 -6.12 14.01
C VAL A 199 30.33 -5.49 13.37
N THR A 200 30.50 -4.34 12.71
CA THR A 200 29.39 -3.62 12.08
C THR A 200 28.96 -4.30 10.80
N VAL A 201 27.65 -4.52 10.65
CA VAL A 201 27.04 -5.12 9.47
C VAL A 201 26.14 -4.07 8.81
N PRO A 202 26.62 -3.40 7.75
CA PRO A 202 25.82 -2.39 7.06
C PRO A 202 24.70 -3.05 6.24
N GLU A 203 23.64 -2.29 6.01
CA GLU A 203 22.64 -2.60 4.98
C GLU A 203 23.33 -2.65 3.60
N PRO A 204 23.11 -3.70 2.80
CA PRO A 204 23.67 -3.77 1.46
C PRO A 204 23.01 -2.74 0.53
N THR A 205 23.78 -2.26 -0.43
CA THR A 205 23.28 -1.44 -1.52
C THR A 205 22.35 -2.23 -2.44
N VAL A 206 21.47 -1.54 -3.18
CA VAL A 206 20.58 -2.16 -4.19
C VAL A 206 21.36 -3.08 -5.14
N ALA A 207 22.52 -2.64 -5.62
CA ALA A 207 23.39 -3.45 -6.50
C ALA A 207 23.90 -4.73 -5.82
N GLN A 208 24.27 -4.66 -4.54
CA GLN A 208 24.66 -5.85 -3.77
C GLN A 208 23.46 -6.76 -3.53
N THR A 209 22.26 -6.22 -3.27
CA THR A 209 21.04 -7.00 -3.12
C THR A 209 20.67 -7.75 -4.39
N ILE A 210 20.80 -7.12 -5.57
CA ILE A 210 20.62 -7.80 -6.86
C ILE A 210 21.55 -9.02 -6.96
N MET A 211 22.81 -8.89 -6.56
CA MET A 211 23.77 -10.01 -6.55
C MET A 211 23.38 -11.11 -5.57
N ILE A 212 22.86 -10.75 -4.38
CA ILE A 212 22.34 -11.70 -3.40
C ILE A 212 21.16 -12.48 -3.97
N LEU A 213 20.18 -11.79 -4.56
CA LEU A 213 19.00 -12.41 -5.17
C LEU A 213 19.37 -13.32 -6.35
N ARG A 214 20.36 -12.93 -7.17
CA ARG A 214 20.90 -13.80 -8.23
C ARG A 214 21.47 -15.10 -7.67
N GLY A 215 22.19 -15.03 -6.54
CA GLY A 215 22.74 -16.21 -5.88
C GLY A 215 21.68 -17.13 -5.27
N LEU A 216 20.52 -16.58 -4.87
CA LEU A 216 19.39 -17.33 -4.32
C LEU A 216 18.40 -17.83 -5.38
N ARG A 217 18.58 -17.45 -6.66
CA ARG A 217 17.65 -17.74 -7.75
C ARG A 217 17.36 -19.24 -7.87
N ASP A 218 18.40 -20.06 -7.96
CA ASP A 218 18.25 -21.50 -8.16
C ASP A 218 17.49 -22.16 -7.01
N THR A 219 17.73 -21.71 -5.77
CA THR A 219 17.02 -22.17 -4.57
C THR A 219 15.52 -21.83 -4.65
N PHE A 220 15.17 -20.59 -5.01
CA PHE A 220 13.78 -20.18 -5.14
C PHE A 220 13.07 -20.87 -6.30
N GLU A 221 13.72 -20.97 -7.47
CA GLU A 221 13.17 -21.67 -8.64
C GLU A 221 12.87 -23.13 -8.32
N ALA A 222 13.79 -23.83 -7.63
CA ALA A 222 13.60 -25.21 -7.20
C ALA A 222 12.48 -25.36 -6.16
N HIS A 223 12.41 -24.45 -5.18
CA HIS A 223 11.40 -24.50 -4.12
C HIS A 223 9.98 -24.29 -4.66
N HIS A 224 9.78 -23.21 -5.42
CA HIS A 224 8.46 -22.84 -5.95
C HIS A 224 8.09 -23.57 -7.24
N LYS A 225 9.06 -24.21 -7.91
CA LYS A 225 8.90 -24.83 -9.22
C LYS A 225 8.38 -23.81 -10.24
N VAL A 226 9.07 -22.68 -10.31
CA VAL A 226 8.87 -21.55 -11.24
C VAL A 226 10.24 -21.15 -11.79
N SER A 227 10.26 -20.38 -12.88
CA SER A 227 11.45 -19.67 -13.36
C SER A 227 11.38 -18.21 -12.94
N ILE A 228 12.51 -17.55 -12.69
CA ILE A 228 12.56 -16.15 -12.25
C ILE A 228 13.35 -15.36 -13.29
N SER A 229 12.71 -14.40 -13.97
CA SER A 229 13.41 -13.55 -14.94
C SER A 229 14.41 -12.60 -14.26
N GLU A 230 15.41 -12.15 -15.03
CA GLU A 230 16.41 -11.19 -14.56
C GLU A 230 15.77 -9.86 -14.13
N ASP A 231 14.80 -9.38 -14.90
CA ASP A 231 14.08 -8.14 -14.61
C ASP A 231 13.28 -8.24 -13.31
N ALA A 232 12.79 -9.43 -12.94
CA ALA A 232 12.10 -9.64 -11.66
C ALA A 232 13.06 -9.48 -10.47
N ILE A 233 14.30 -9.94 -10.59
CA ILE A 233 15.33 -9.80 -9.55
C ILE A 233 15.69 -8.32 -9.35
N ILE A 234 15.92 -7.61 -10.46
CA ILE A 234 16.22 -6.17 -10.43
C ILE A 234 15.04 -5.41 -9.80
N ALA A 235 13.82 -5.69 -10.26
CA ALA A 235 12.61 -5.08 -9.72
C ALA A 235 12.43 -5.36 -8.22
N ALA A 236 12.70 -6.58 -7.74
CA ALA A 236 12.57 -6.89 -6.31
C ALA A 236 13.50 -6.03 -5.44
N ALA A 237 14.74 -5.80 -5.90
CA ALA A 237 15.68 -4.93 -5.19
C ALA A 237 15.28 -3.45 -5.26
N GLU A 238 15.03 -2.92 -6.46
CA GLU A 238 14.73 -1.50 -6.67
C GLU A 238 13.39 -1.08 -6.07
N LEU A 239 12.35 -1.90 -6.27
CA LEU A 239 11.01 -1.57 -5.79
C LEU A 239 10.90 -1.73 -4.26
N SER A 240 11.57 -2.72 -3.66
CA SER A 240 11.59 -2.81 -2.19
C SER A 240 12.34 -1.66 -1.56
N ASP A 241 13.46 -1.21 -2.15
CA ASP A 241 14.20 -0.06 -1.65
C ASP A 241 13.35 1.21 -1.70
N ARG A 242 12.69 1.44 -2.84
CA ARG A 242 11.90 2.64 -3.08
C ARG A 242 10.59 2.70 -2.29
N TYR A 243 9.87 1.59 -2.18
CA TYR A 243 8.49 1.60 -1.67
C TYR A 243 8.31 0.95 -0.29
N ILE A 244 9.29 0.18 0.19
CA ILE A 244 9.24 -0.50 1.51
C ILE A 244 10.35 0.05 2.41
N THR A 245 10.10 1.21 3.01
CA THR A 245 11.09 1.95 3.82
C THR A 245 11.18 1.50 5.28
N ALA A 246 10.18 0.77 5.78
CA ALA A 246 10.14 0.30 7.17
C ALA A 246 11.01 -0.94 7.44
N ARG A 247 11.60 -1.54 6.41
CA ARG A 247 12.48 -2.72 6.47
C ARG A 247 13.78 -2.43 5.72
N PHE A 248 14.78 -3.23 6.02
CA PHE A 248 16.12 -3.10 5.45
C PHE A 248 16.38 -4.17 4.38
N LEU A 249 17.23 -3.85 3.42
CA LEU A 249 17.79 -4.82 2.47
C LEU A 249 18.73 -5.80 3.19
N PRO A 250 18.91 -7.03 2.68
CA PRO A 250 18.24 -7.61 1.52
C PRO A 250 16.88 -8.25 1.85
N ASP A 251 16.53 -8.40 3.13
CA ASP A 251 15.36 -9.14 3.61
C ASP A 251 14.04 -8.73 2.92
N LYS A 252 13.74 -7.43 2.82
CA LYS A 252 12.54 -6.96 2.12
C LYS A 252 12.49 -7.36 0.64
N ALA A 253 13.63 -7.43 -0.04
CA ALA A 253 13.69 -7.79 -1.46
C ALA A 253 13.54 -9.31 -1.65
N ILE A 254 14.13 -10.09 -0.75
CA ILE A 254 14.00 -11.56 -0.72
C ILE A 254 12.53 -11.95 -0.52
N ASP A 255 11.87 -11.35 0.48
CA ASP A 255 10.45 -11.59 0.77
C ASP A 255 9.54 -11.23 -0.42
N LEU A 256 9.81 -10.10 -1.09
CA LEU A 256 9.05 -9.73 -2.30
C LEU A 256 9.18 -10.77 -3.42
N LEU A 257 10.40 -11.24 -3.68
CA LEU A 257 10.66 -12.20 -4.74
C LEU A 257 10.01 -13.57 -4.41
N ASP A 258 10.10 -13.99 -3.15
CA ASP A 258 9.48 -15.20 -2.63
C ASP A 258 7.95 -15.17 -2.76
N GLN A 259 7.32 -14.06 -2.34
CA GLN A 259 5.88 -13.87 -2.49
C GLN A 259 5.44 -13.82 -3.96
N ALA A 260 6.23 -13.19 -4.83
CA ALA A 260 5.96 -13.16 -6.27
C ALA A 260 6.04 -14.58 -6.87
N ALA A 261 7.05 -15.37 -6.50
CA ALA A 261 7.20 -16.76 -6.92
C ALA A 261 6.04 -17.64 -6.44
N ALA A 262 5.69 -17.56 -5.16
CA ALA A 262 4.56 -18.29 -4.58
C ALA A 262 3.24 -17.92 -5.27
N ARG A 263 3.02 -16.63 -5.55
CA ARG A 263 1.81 -16.15 -6.23
C ARG A 263 1.71 -16.65 -7.66
N VAL A 264 2.79 -16.54 -8.43
CA VAL A 264 2.85 -17.05 -9.81
C VAL A 264 2.58 -18.56 -9.81
N LYS A 265 3.12 -19.30 -8.84
CA LYS A 265 2.85 -20.72 -8.69
C LYS A 265 1.38 -21.02 -8.39
N LEU A 266 0.77 -20.27 -7.46
CA LEU A 266 -0.63 -20.40 -7.12
C LEU A 266 -1.53 -20.07 -8.32
N SER A 267 -1.25 -18.99 -9.04
CA SER A 267 -2.00 -18.62 -10.24
C SER A 267 -1.90 -19.67 -11.35
N ALA A 268 -0.72 -20.27 -11.54
CA ALA A 268 -0.52 -21.34 -12.52
C ALA A 268 -1.19 -22.66 -12.13
N THR A 269 -1.47 -22.89 -10.84
CA THR A 269 -2.09 -24.13 -10.34
C THR A 269 -3.57 -23.96 -9.99
N ALA A 270 -4.06 -22.73 -9.87
CA ALA A 270 -5.45 -22.41 -9.57
C ALA A 270 -6.37 -22.80 -10.73
N ARG A 271 -7.57 -23.28 -10.37
CA ARG A 271 -8.66 -23.48 -11.33
C ARG A 271 -9.21 -22.11 -11.76
N PRO A 272 -9.44 -21.87 -13.07
CA PRO A 272 -10.05 -20.63 -13.55
C PRO A 272 -11.38 -20.34 -12.87
N VAL A 273 -11.71 -19.06 -12.65
CA VAL A 273 -12.98 -18.64 -12.04
C VAL A 273 -14.18 -19.19 -12.82
N ALA A 274 -14.11 -19.14 -14.15
CA ALA A 274 -15.14 -19.71 -15.03
C ALA A 274 -15.39 -21.20 -14.78
N VAL A 275 -14.35 -21.99 -14.48
CA VAL A 275 -14.48 -23.42 -14.14
C VAL A 275 -15.21 -23.57 -12.80
N GLN A 276 -14.84 -22.78 -11.79
CA GLN A 276 -15.47 -22.82 -10.46
C GLN A 276 -16.94 -22.38 -10.49
N GLU A 277 -17.26 -21.33 -11.26
CA GLU A 277 -18.63 -20.84 -11.45
C GLU A 277 -19.51 -21.90 -12.11
N LEU A 278 -19.00 -22.55 -13.17
CA LEU A 278 -19.75 -23.58 -13.88
C LEU A 278 -19.95 -24.84 -13.03
N GLU A 279 -18.97 -25.22 -12.21
CA GLU A 279 -19.11 -26.30 -11.21
C GLU A 279 -20.20 -25.96 -10.18
N SER A 280 -20.23 -24.73 -9.68
CA SER A 280 -21.26 -24.24 -8.76
C SER A 280 -22.66 -24.24 -9.40
N GLU A 281 -22.77 -23.76 -10.64
CA GLU A 281 -24.01 -23.77 -11.42
C GLU A 281 -24.51 -25.22 -11.64
N LEU A 282 -23.62 -26.14 -12.02
CA LEU A 282 -23.93 -27.57 -12.15
C LEU A 282 -24.39 -28.18 -10.83
N HIS A 283 -23.77 -27.84 -9.71
CA HIS A 283 -24.22 -28.29 -8.39
C HIS A 283 -25.61 -27.76 -8.03
N GLN A 284 -25.95 -26.53 -8.40
CA GLN A 284 -27.30 -25.98 -8.21
C GLN A 284 -28.33 -26.70 -9.09
N LEU A 285 -28.03 -26.85 -10.38
CA LEU A 285 -28.92 -27.51 -11.34
C LEU A 285 -29.18 -28.98 -10.97
N ARG A 286 -28.17 -29.71 -10.50
CA ARG A 286 -28.35 -31.10 -10.03
C ARG A 286 -29.26 -31.18 -8.80
N ARG A 287 -29.11 -30.28 -7.83
CA ARG A 287 -30.01 -30.21 -6.66
C ARG A 287 -31.45 -29.89 -7.07
N GLU A 288 -31.61 -28.98 -8.03
CA GLU A 288 -32.92 -28.62 -8.57
C GLU A 288 -33.56 -29.80 -9.32
N GLN A 289 -32.77 -30.52 -10.12
CA GLN A 289 -33.21 -31.73 -10.81
C GLN A 289 -33.67 -32.81 -9.83
N ASP A 290 -32.89 -33.08 -8.78
CA ASP A 290 -33.22 -34.05 -7.74
C ASP A 290 -34.53 -33.67 -7.01
N TYR A 291 -34.73 -32.39 -6.73
CA TYR A 291 -35.93 -31.86 -6.10
C TYR A 291 -37.19 -32.04 -6.97
N VAL A 292 -37.09 -31.70 -8.25
CA VAL A 292 -38.18 -31.82 -9.24
C VAL A 292 -38.48 -33.29 -9.52
N ALA A 293 -37.46 -34.13 -9.62
CA ALA A 293 -37.59 -35.58 -9.79
C ALA A 293 -38.27 -36.24 -8.58
N ALA A 294 -37.92 -35.85 -7.35
CA ALA A 294 -38.58 -36.32 -6.13
C ALA A 294 -40.08 -35.98 -6.08
N ARG A 295 -40.49 -34.90 -6.76
CA ARG A 295 -41.90 -34.48 -6.91
C ARG A 295 -42.62 -35.12 -8.10
N LYS A 296 -41.98 -36.07 -8.80
CA LYS A 296 -42.50 -36.78 -9.98
C LYS A 296 -42.83 -35.85 -11.17
N GLN A 297 -42.18 -34.70 -11.26
CA GLN A 297 -42.30 -33.77 -12.39
C GLN A 297 -41.28 -34.14 -13.47
N TYR A 298 -41.52 -35.26 -14.15
CA TYR A 298 -40.53 -35.89 -15.03
C TYR A 298 -40.14 -35.04 -16.25
N ASP A 299 -41.07 -34.25 -16.80
CA ASP A 299 -40.79 -33.39 -17.96
C ASP A 299 -39.79 -32.27 -17.62
N GLN A 300 -39.98 -31.61 -16.47
CA GLN A 300 -39.07 -30.56 -15.98
C GLN A 300 -37.71 -31.14 -15.56
N ALA A 301 -37.70 -32.34 -14.95
CA ALA A 301 -36.45 -33.03 -14.61
C ALA A 301 -35.63 -33.42 -15.85
N ALA A 302 -36.30 -33.78 -16.97
CA ALA A 302 -35.66 -34.07 -18.24
C ALA A 302 -35.08 -32.80 -18.90
N GLU A 303 -35.78 -31.67 -18.79
CA GLU A 303 -35.29 -30.37 -19.29
C GLU A 303 -34.04 -29.90 -18.51
N LEU A 304 -34.06 -30.00 -17.18
CA LEU A 304 -32.88 -29.73 -16.34
C LEU A 304 -31.73 -30.68 -16.66
N GLY A 305 -32.02 -31.95 -16.97
CA GLY A 305 -31.02 -32.93 -17.40
C GLY A 305 -30.29 -32.51 -18.68
N LYS A 306 -31.00 -32.00 -19.69
CA LYS A 306 -30.39 -31.48 -20.92
C LYS A 306 -29.51 -30.25 -20.67
N ARG A 307 -29.92 -29.36 -19.75
CA ARG A 307 -29.12 -28.18 -19.36
C ARG A 307 -27.86 -28.58 -18.62
N ILE A 308 -27.94 -29.56 -17.71
CA ILE A 308 -26.80 -30.14 -17.01
C ILE A 308 -25.81 -30.74 -18.03
N GLU A 309 -26.29 -31.56 -18.97
CA GLU A 309 -25.42 -32.20 -19.98
C GLU A 309 -24.70 -31.16 -20.86
N ALA A 310 -25.39 -30.09 -21.27
CA ALA A 310 -24.78 -28.99 -22.01
C ALA A 310 -23.68 -28.27 -21.20
N LYS A 311 -23.95 -27.98 -19.92
CA LYS A 311 -22.98 -27.33 -19.01
C LYS A 311 -21.81 -28.26 -18.64
N GLU A 312 -22.04 -29.57 -18.50
CA GLU A 312 -20.97 -30.55 -18.30
C GLU A 312 -20.03 -30.62 -19.52
N ALA A 313 -20.57 -30.53 -20.74
CA ALA A 313 -19.76 -30.49 -21.95
C ALA A 313 -18.91 -29.21 -22.04
N GLU A 314 -19.47 -28.06 -21.60
CA GLU A 314 -18.75 -26.79 -21.49
C GLU A 314 -17.65 -26.85 -20.42
N LEU A 315 -17.95 -27.40 -19.23
CA LEU A 315 -16.97 -27.63 -18.17
C LEU A 315 -15.80 -28.47 -18.67
N LYS A 316 -16.10 -29.58 -19.35
CA LYS A 316 -15.09 -30.48 -19.88
C LYS A 316 -14.14 -29.77 -20.85
N LYS A 317 -14.68 -28.96 -21.76
CA LYS A 317 -13.86 -28.15 -22.69
C LYS A 317 -12.96 -27.16 -21.96
N LEU A 318 -13.48 -26.46 -20.95
CA LEU A 318 -12.72 -25.49 -20.16
C LEU A 318 -11.62 -26.17 -19.34
N VAL A 319 -11.91 -27.32 -18.74
CA VAL A 319 -10.92 -28.12 -18.00
C VAL A 319 -9.84 -28.65 -18.93
N GLU A 320 -10.19 -29.21 -20.09
CA GLU A 320 -9.21 -29.68 -21.09
C GLU A 320 -8.36 -28.55 -21.69
N ALA A 321 -8.91 -27.33 -21.82
CA ALA A 321 -8.14 -26.15 -22.23
C ALA A 321 -7.17 -25.71 -21.13
N TRP A 322 -7.63 -25.63 -19.89
CA TRP A 322 -6.81 -25.30 -18.72
C TRP A 322 -5.70 -26.33 -18.48
N GLU A 323 -5.98 -27.62 -18.61
CA GLU A 323 -4.96 -28.67 -18.47
C GLU A 323 -3.87 -28.58 -19.55
N ARG A 324 -4.25 -28.21 -20.78
CA ARG A 324 -3.30 -27.96 -21.87
C ARG A 324 -2.45 -26.72 -21.59
N GLU A 325 -3.05 -25.61 -21.16
CA GLU A 325 -2.33 -24.40 -20.78
C GLU A 325 -1.35 -24.69 -19.63
N ARG A 326 -1.81 -25.42 -18.60
CA ARG A 326 -1.00 -25.84 -17.44
C ARG A 326 0.16 -26.75 -17.83
N ALA A 327 0.00 -27.58 -18.86
CA ALA A 327 1.06 -28.43 -19.38
C ALA A 327 2.06 -27.68 -20.28
N SER A 328 1.61 -26.61 -20.95
CA SER A 328 2.44 -25.82 -21.86
C SER A 328 3.15 -24.61 -21.21
N GLY A 329 2.62 -24.09 -20.10
CA GLY A 329 3.12 -22.87 -19.46
C GLY A 329 4.18 -23.16 -18.42
N SER A 330 5.43 -22.73 -18.67
CA SER A 330 6.40 -22.54 -17.59
C SER A 330 5.97 -21.34 -16.76
N ALA A 331 5.61 -21.56 -15.50
CA ALA A 331 5.34 -20.48 -14.57
C ALA A 331 6.60 -19.63 -14.40
N GLU A 332 6.56 -18.37 -14.85
CA GLU A 332 7.71 -17.44 -14.86
C GLU A 332 7.38 -16.18 -14.05
N VAL A 333 8.27 -15.81 -13.13
CA VAL A 333 8.20 -14.58 -12.34
C VAL A 333 8.83 -13.44 -13.16
N LYS A 334 8.08 -12.35 -13.31
CA LYS A 334 8.42 -11.16 -14.10
C LYS A 334 8.38 -9.93 -13.21
N ALA A 335 8.97 -8.82 -13.66
CA ALA A 335 8.93 -7.56 -12.94
C ALA A 335 7.50 -7.13 -12.57
N GLU A 336 6.53 -7.35 -13.46
CA GLU A 336 5.10 -7.07 -13.22
C GLU A 336 4.54 -7.84 -12.01
N HIS A 337 4.95 -9.10 -11.82
CA HIS A 337 4.50 -9.91 -10.69
C HIS A 337 5.03 -9.35 -9.36
N VAL A 338 6.29 -8.88 -9.36
CA VAL A 338 6.89 -8.21 -8.20
C VAL A 338 6.20 -6.88 -7.92
N ALA A 339 5.98 -6.06 -8.94
CA ALA A 339 5.26 -4.79 -8.82
C ALA A 339 3.84 -4.97 -8.27
N GLN A 340 3.11 -6.02 -8.69
CA GLN A 340 1.79 -6.36 -8.14
C GLN A 340 1.84 -6.73 -6.65
N VAL A 341 2.90 -7.41 -6.20
CA VAL A 341 3.09 -7.75 -4.77
C VAL A 341 3.36 -6.48 -3.97
N VAL A 342 4.29 -5.63 -4.44
CA VAL A 342 4.57 -4.33 -3.80
C VAL A 342 3.29 -3.50 -3.73
N SER A 343 2.53 -3.43 -4.83
CA SER A 343 1.30 -2.65 -4.88
C SER A 343 0.26 -3.10 -3.86
N ARG A 344 0.13 -4.42 -3.65
CA ARG A 344 -0.76 -4.97 -2.63
C ARG A 344 -0.28 -4.69 -1.21
N LEU A 345 1.03 -4.84 -0.96
CA LEU A 345 1.61 -4.65 0.36
C LEU A 345 1.56 -3.19 0.82
N THR A 346 1.83 -2.28 -0.11
CA THR A 346 2.05 -0.87 0.19
C THR A 346 0.82 0.00 -0.15
N GLY A 347 -0.13 -0.53 -0.91
CA GLY A 347 -1.27 0.24 -1.47
C GLY A 347 -0.88 1.13 -2.65
N ILE A 348 0.36 1.00 -3.14
CA ILE A 348 0.99 1.87 -4.12
C ILE A 348 0.86 1.25 -5.51
N PRO A 349 0.21 1.84 -6.52
CA PRO A 349 0.38 1.37 -7.89
C PRO A 349 1.84 1.56 -8.33
N VAL A 350 2.59 0.46 -8.49
CA VAL A 350 4.01 0.46 -8.88
C VAL A 350 4.22 0.24 -10.39
N ASN A 351 3.18 -0.18 -11.11
CA ASN A 351 3.26 -0.34 -12.56
C ASN A 351 3.45 1.03 -13.24
N GLU A 352 4.08 1.03 -14.42
CA GLU A 352 3.92 2.13 -15.39
C GLU A 352 2.44 2.45 -15.53
N LEU A 353 2.09 3.74 -15.70
CA LEU A 353 0.73 4.24 -15.86
C LEU A 353 -0.09 3.24 -16.68
N THR A 354 -0.99 2.53 -16.00
CA THR A 354 -1.82 1.52 -16.67
C THR A 354 -2.64 2.22 -17.76
N VAL A 355 -3.08 1.48 -18.79
CA VAL A 355 -3.92 2.06 -19.85
C VAL A 355 -5.13 2.78 -19.24
N GLU A 356 -5.72 2.19 -18.21
CA GLU A 356 -6.83 2.75 -17.44
C GLU A 356 -6.45 4.03 -16.68
N GLU A 357 -5.29 4.06 -16.01
CA GLU A 357 -4.81 5.26 -15.30
C GLU A 357 -4.47 6.40 -16.26
N ARG A 358 -3.89 6.08 -17.42
CA ARG A 358 -3.62 7.05 -18.48
C ARG A 358 -4.92 7.67 -18.99
N GLU A 359 -5.93 6.85 -19.27
CA GLU A 359 -7.24 7.32 -19.70
C GLU A 359 -7.90 8.21 -18.61
N LYS A 360 -7.83 7.79 -17.34
CA LYS A 360 -8.30 8.61 -16.21
C LYS A 360 -7.63 9.98 -16.15
N LEU A 361 -6.31 10.05 -16.38
CA LEU A 361 -5.55 11.29 -16.37
C LEU A 361 -5.83 12.19 -17.59
N LEU A 362 -6.10 11.60 -18.76
CA LEU A 362 -6.48 12.34 -19.97
C LEU A 362 -7.86 12.99 -19.84
N HIS A 363 -8.76 12.39 -19.07
CA HIS A 363 -10.12 12.87 -18.83
C HIS A 363 -10.30 13.48 -17.44
N LEU A 364 -9.20 13.85 -16.75
CA LEU A 364 -9.24 14.27 -15.36
C LEU A 364 -10.13 15.51 -15.14
N GLU A 365 -10.05 16.53 -16.00
CA GLU A 365 -10.90 17.71 -15.89
C GLU A 365 -12.39 17.38 -15.98
N GLN A 366 -12.75 16.51 -16.93
CA GLN A 366 -14.14 16.10 -17.12
C GLN A 366 -14.66 15.40 -15.86
N ARG A 367 -13.86 14.50 -15.28
CA ARG A 367 -14.19 13.80 -14.04
C ARG A 367 -14.31 14.75 -12.84
N LEU A 368 -13.43 15.75 -12.75
CA LEU A 368 -13.52 16.76 -11.69
C LEU A 368 -14.78 17.62 -11.83
N HIS A 369 -15.18 17.95 -13.07
CA HIS A 369 -16.40 18.71 -13.36
C HIS A 369 -17.71 17.95 -13.13
N GLU A 370 -17.68 16.62 -13.00
CA GLU A 370 -18.85 15.85 -12.55
C GLU A 370 -19.30 16.24 -11.13
N ARG A 371 -18.37 16.69 -10.29
CA ARG A 371 -18.63 17.12 -8.90
C ARG A 371 -18.47 18.62 -8.69
N LEU A 372 -17.64 19.29 -9.50
CA LEU A 372 -17.32 20.71 -9.34
C LEU A 372 -17.92 21.55 -10.47
N VAL A 373 -18.76 22.51 -10.09
CA VAL A 373 -19.35 23.47 -11.02
C VAL A 373 -18.47 24.71 -11.13
N GLY A 374 -18.13 25.09 -12.36
CA GLY A 374 -17.25 26.23 -12.65
C GLY A 374 -15.81 25.96 -12.19
N GLN A 375 -15.09 27.03 -11.83
CA GLN A 375 -13.70 26.98 -11.38
C GLN A 375 -12.75 26.34 -12.41
N ASP A 376 -12.99 26.57 -13.70
CA ASP A 376 -12.28 25.91 -14.81
C ASP A 376 -10.76 26.09 -14.73
N GLU A 377 -10.30 27.27 -14.30
CA GLU A 377 -8.89 27.58 -14.10
C GLU A 377 -8.27 26.72 -12.97
N ALA A 378 -9.00 26.54 -11.87
CA ALA A 378 -8.57 25.72 -10.75
C ALA A 378 -8.48 24.25 -11.15
N VAL A 379 -9.49 23.74 -11.86
CA VAL A 379 -9.53 22.37 -12.36
C VAL A 379 -8.38 22.11 -13.34
N ARG A 380 -8.16 23.02 -14.30
CA ARG A 380 -7.08 22.92 -15.29
C ARG A 380 -5.71 22.92 -14.61
N ALA A 381 -5.45 23.88 -13.72
CA ALA A 381 -4.17 23.98 -13.02
C ALA A 381 -3.86 22.72 -12.18
N VAL A 382 -4.85 22.17 -11.47
CA VAL A 382 -4.70 20.92 -10.73
C VAL A 382 -4.43 19.74 -11.67
N ALA A 383 -5.21 19.62 -12.75
CA ALA A 383 -5.07 18.51 -13.68
C ALA A 383 -3.72 18.50 -14.41
N ASP A 384 -3.23 19.68 -14.83
CA ASP A 384 -1.93 19.85 -15.45
C ASP A 384 -0.79 19.45 -14.50
N ALA A 385 -0.81 19.96 -13.26
CA ALA A 385 0.21 19.65 -12.25
C ALA A 385 0.26 18.14 -11.91
N VAL A 386 -0.89 17.48 -11.78
CA VAL A 386 -0.96 16.03 -11.54
C VAL A 386 -0.43 15.25 -12.76
N ARG A 387 -0.79 15.66 -13.99
CA ARG A 387 -0.26 15.02 -15.21
C ARG A 387 1.25 15.16 -15.34
N LEU A 388 1.81 16.33 -15.04
CA LEU A 388 3.27 16.56 -15.04
C LEU A 388 3.99 15.62 -14.08
N SER A 389 3.47 15.49 -12.85
CA SER A 389 4.03 14.57 -11.85
C SER A 389 3.96 13.11 -12.32
N ARG A 390 2.79 12.67 -12.80
CA ARG A 390 2.56 11.29 -13.24
C ARG A 390 3.32 10.92 -14.52
N ALA A 391 3.62 11.88 -15.38
CA ALA A 391 4.46 11.70 -16.56
C ALA A 391 5.96 11.59 -16.23
N GLY A 392 6.36 11.71 -14.96
CA GLY A 392 7.76 11.67 -14.55
C GLY A 392 8.56 12.90 -14.98
N LEU A 393 7.87 13.99 -15.36
CA LEU A 393 8.48 15.25 -15.80
C LEU A 393 8.82 16.18 -14.63
N ARG A 394 8.65 15.71 -13.39
CA ARG A 394 9.09 16.39 -12.17
C ARG A 394 10.36 15.74 -11.65
N GLU A 395 11.35 16.56 -11.34
CA GLU A 395 12.60 16.12 -10.71
C GLU A 395 12.42 15.97 -9.19
N GLY A 396 13.05 14.91 -8.64
CA GLY A 396 13.30 14.76 -7.21
C GLY A 396 12.27 13.97 -6.40
N SER A 397 12.42 14.01 -5.08
CA SER A 397 11.58 13.33 -4.09
C SER A 397 10.45 14.21 -3.57
N LYS A 398 9.95 15.16 -4.36
CA LYS A 398 8.89 16.08 -3.93
C LYS A 398 7.51 15.43 -3.90
N PRO A 399 6.53 16.00 -3.16
CA PRO A 399 5.13 15.64 -3.30
C PRO A 399 4.66 15.76 -4.76
N VAL A 400 3.57 15.05 -5.10
CA VAL A 400 2.99 15.03 -6.46
C VAL A 400 2.75 16.46 -6.94
N ALA A 401 2.08 17.26 -6.12
CA ALA A 401 1.90 18.69 -6.30
C ALA A 401 1.54 19.34 -4.95
N THR A 402 1.96 20.60 -4.77
CA THR A 402 1.64 21.44 -3.63
C THR A 402 0.85 22.66 -4.10
N PHE A 403 -0.39 22.79 -3.65
CA PHE A 403 -1.29 23.87 -4.04
C PHE A 403 -1.63 24.78 -2.87
N LEU A 404 -1.84 26.07 -3.16
CA LEU A 404 -2.49 27.01 -2.24
C LEU A 404 -3.80 27.51 -2.85
N PHE A 405 -4.93 27.08 -2.27
CA PHE A 405 -6.28 27.45 -2.68
C PHE A 405 -6.76 28.69 -1.92
N LEU A 406 -7.01 29.76 -2.65
CA LEU A 406 -7.47 31.05 -2.13
C LEU A 406 -8.92 31.29 -2.53
N GLY A 407 -9.69 31.97 -1.70
CA GLY A 407 -11.06 32.35 -2.00
C GLY A 407 -11.98 32.30 -0.80
N PRO A 408 -13.22 32.82 -0.91
CA PRO A 408 -14.17 32.81 0.20
C PRO A 408 -14.65 31.39 0.55
N THR A 409 -15.28 31.24 1.70
CA THR A 409 -15.84 29.94 2.10
C THR A 409 -17.00 29.53 1.19
N GLY A 410 -17.11 28.24 0.88
CA GLY A 410 -18.26 27.71 0.14
C GLY A 410 -18.18 27.79 -1.39
N VAL A 411 -17.03 28.16 -1.95
CA VAL A 411 -16.81 28.23 -3.43
C VAL A 411 -16.30 26.95 -4.08
N GLY A 412 -15.94 25.92 -3.28
CA GLY A 412 -15.54 24.61 -3.81
C GLY A 412 -14.11 24.15 -3.50
N LYS A 413 -13.30 24.92 -2.73
CA LYS A 413 -11.92 24.54 -2.35
C LYS A 413 -11.80 23.10 -1.82
N THR A 414 -12.61 22.76 -0.81
CA THR A 414 -12.64 21.42 -0.22
C THR A 414 -13.28 20.38 -1.13
N GLU A 415 -14.22 20.77 -2.00
CA GLU A 415 -14.88 19.84 -2.91
C GLU A 415 -13.94 19.40 -4.03
N LEU A 416 -13.10 20.32 -4.55
CA LEU A 416 -12.05 19.97 -5.50
C LEU A 416 -11.04 18.98 -4.88
N ALA A 417 -10.65 19.17 -3.61
CA ALA A 417 -9.76 18.24 -2.92
C ALA A 417 -10.37 16.82 -2.79
N LYS A 418 -11.69 16.72 -2.55
CA LYS A 418 -12.42 15.44 -2.49
C LYS A 418 -12.54 14.77 -3.85
N ALA A 419 -12.95 15.55 -4.86
CA ALA A 419 -13.07 15.06 -6.23
C ALA A 419 -11.71 14.57 -6.77
N LEU A 420 -10.63 15.24 -6.39
CA LEU A 420 -9.27 14.84 -6.72
C LEU A 420 -8.88 13.54 -6.01
N ALA A 421 -9.19 13.40 -4.71
CA ALA A 421 -8.91 12.18 -3.96
C ALA A 421 -9.60 10.96 -4.58
N GLU A 422 -10.88 11.10 -4.92
CA GLU A 422 -11.65 10.05 -5.59
C GLU A 422 -11.14 9.77 -7.02
N SER A 423 -10.84 10.80 -7.81
CA SER A 423 -10.43 10.63 -9.21
C SER A 423 -9.05 10.01 -9.35
N ILE A 424 -8.10 10.36 -8.48
CA ILE A 424 -6.70 9.92 -8.56
C ILE A 424 -6.46 8.65 -7.75
N TYR A 425 -7.03 8.54 -6.55
CA TYR A 425 -6.78 7.43 -5.63
C TYR A 425 -7.94 6.43 -5.55
N GLY A 426 -9.08 6.71 -6.20
CA GLY A 426 -10.26 5.82 -6.21
C GLY A 426 -11.04 5.81 -4.90
N ASP A 427 -10.66 6.64 -3.92
CA ASP A 427 -11.23 6.66 -2.58
C ASP A 427 -11.33 8.11 -2.05
N GLU A 428 -12.54 8.59 -1.77
CA GLU A 428 -12.73 9.90 -1.12
C GLU A 428 -12.09 9.94 0.28
N HIS A 429 -11.99 8.79 0.98
CA HIS A 429 -11.31 8.69 2.27
C HIS A 429 -9.78 8.72 2.18
N ALA A 430 -9.21 8.83 0.97
CA ALA A 430 -7.81 9.22 0.76
C ALA A 430 -7.58 10.72 1.04
N LEU A 431 -8.63 11.52 1.27
CA LEU A 431 -8.51 12.89 1.76
C LEU A 431 -8.17 12.92 3.25
N LEU A 432 -6.92 13.27 3.56
CA LEU A 432 -6.44 13.50 4.92
C LEU A 432 -6.59 14.98 5.26
N ARG A 433 -7.58 15.32 6.09
CA ARG A 433 -7.78 16.70 6.55
C ARG A 433 -7.04 16.98 7.85
N ILE A 434 -6.38 18.14 7.91
CA ILE A 434 -5.81 18.73 9.12
C ILE A 434 -6.25 20.19 9.18
N ASP A 435 -6.90 20.55 10.29
CA ASP A 435 -7.32 21.93 10.56
C ASP A 435 -6.15 22.69 11.19
N MET A 436 -5.66 23.73 10.51
CA MET A 436 -4.50 24.51 10.98
C MET A 436 -4.85 25.46 12.13
N SER A 437 -6.14 25.73 12.36
CA SER A 437 -6.60 26.50 13.52
C SER A 437 -6.30 25.76 14.85
N GLU A 438 -6.20 24.43 14.84
CA GLU A 438 -5.76 23.65 16.02
C GLU A 438 -4.27 23.85 16.34
N TYR A 439 -3.49 24.37 15.39
CA TYR A 439 -2.04 24.54 15.46
C TYR A 439 -1.61 26.01 15.56
N GLY A 440 -2.49 26.90 16.04
CA GLY A 440 -2.21 28.32 16.22
C GLY A 440 -1.23 28.63 17.37
N GLU A 441 -1.02 27.70 18.30
CA GLU A 441 -0.13 27.88 19.44
C GLU A 441 1.15 27.04 19.32
N ARG A 442 2.27 27.59 19.82
CA ARG A 442 3.58 26.94 19.71
C ARG A 442 3.63 25.51 20.29
N HIS A 443 2.90 25.26 21.37
CA HIS A 443 2.91 23.96 22.04
C HIS A 443 2.08 22.89 21.31
N THR A 444 1.11 23.27 20.47
CA THR A 444 0.30 22.32 19.70
C THR A 444 1.02 21.86 18.43
N VAL A 445 2.01 22.61 17.94
CA VAL A 445 2.87 22.24 16.80
C VAL A 445 3.53 20.87 16.98
N ALA A 446 3.99 20.54 18.20
CA ALA A 446 4.61 19.26 18.49
C ALA A 446 3.65 18.07 18.26
N ARG A 447 2.33 18.26 18.36
CA ARG A 447 1.34 17.21 18.08
C ARG A 447 1.26 16.84 16.60
N LEU A 448 1.69 17.73 15.70
CA LEU A 448 1.68 17.50 14.27
C LEU A 448 2.71 16.41 13.88
N VAL A 449 3.91 16.47 14.46
CA VAL A 449 5.06 15.61 14.11
C VAL A 449 5.34 14.54 15.17
N GLY A 450 4.89 14.76 16.41
CA GLY A 450 5.13 13.94 17.58
C GLY A 450 6.07 14.65 18.55
N ALA A 451 5.82 14.52 19.85
CA ALA A 451 6.70 15.10 20.86
C ALA A 451 8.09 14.42 20.83
N PRO A 452 9.18 15.13 21.12
CA PRO A 452 10.51 14.54 21.23
C PRO A 452 10.66 13.70 22.51
N PRO A 453 11.69 12.83 22.61
CA PRO A 453 11.93 12.00 23.79
C PRO A 453 11.99 12.84 25.08
N GLY A 454 11.23 12.41 26.10
CA GLY A 454 11.18 13.09 27.42
C GLY A 454 10.04 14.09 27.61
N TYR A 455 9.17 14.29 26.60
CA TYR A 455 7.98 15.15 26.69
C TYR A 455 6.68 14.32 26.71
N VAL A 456 5.64 14.86 27.36
CA VAL A 456 4.30 14.23 27.40
C VAL A 456 3.76 14.08 25.97
N GLY A 457 3.31 12.88 25.61
CA GLY A 457 2.84 12.56 24.25
C GLY A 457 3.91 11.99 23.31
N TYR A 458 5.12 11.69 23.80
CA TYR A 458 6.17 11.01 23.02
C TYR A 458 5.67 9.70 22.38
N ASP A 459 4.84 8.95 23.12
CA ASP A 459 4.33 7.67 22.65
C ASP A 459 3.19 7.78 21.61
N GLU A 460 2.50 8.92 21.53
CA GLU A 460 1.27 9.11 20.73
C GLU A 460 1.52 9.30 19.22
N GLY A 461 2.77 9.52 18.79
CA GLY A 461 3.10 9.79 17.38
C GLY A 461 2.55 11.15 16.91
N GLY A 462 2.98 11.62 15.73
CA GLY A 462 2.46 12.87 15.16
C GLY A 462 1.17 12.67 14.39
N GLN A 463 0.21 13.59 14.50
CA GLN A 463 -1.05 13.51 13.77
C GLN A 463 -0.85 13.53 12.24
N LEU A 464 0.08 14.35 11.74
CA LEU A 464 0.40 14.41 10.31
C LEU A 464 1.20 13.18 9.89
N THR A 465 2.28 12.90 10.63
CA THR A 465 3.22 11.81 10.30
C THR A 465 2.56 10.44 10.37
N GLU A 466 1.68 10.16 11.35
CA GLU A 466 0.94 8.90 11.44
C GLU A 466 -0.13 8.76 10.34
N LYS A 467 -0.88 9.83 10.04
CA LYS A 467 -1.92 9.80 8.98
C LYS A 467 -1.29 9.48 7.63
N VAL A 468 -0.20 10.16 7.28
CA VAL A 468 0.48 9.97 6.00
C VAL A 468 1.24 8.63 5.97
N ARG A 469 1.88 8.21 7.06
CA ARG A 469 2.52 6.87 7.10
C ARG A 469 1.53 5.74 6.87
N ARG A 470 0.30 5.86 7.39
CA ARG A 470 -0.77 4.86 7.17
C ARG A 470 -1.41 4.96 5.78
N LYS A 471 -1.42 6.15 5.18
CA LYS A 471 -2.00 6.43 3.86
C LYS A 471 -1.08 7.34 3.03
N PRO A 472 0.02 6.80 2.47
CA PRO A 472 0.97 7.60 1.70
C PRO A 472 0.41 8.09 0.35
N TYR A 473 -0.68 7.48 -0.13
CA TYR A 473 -1.44 7.85 -1.33
C TYR A 473 -2.66 8.62 -0.89
N SER A 474 -2.49 9.92 -0.77
CA SER A 474 -3.51 10.76 -0.18
C SER A 474 -3.47 12.18 -0.70
N VAL A 475 -4.62 12.84 -0.62
CA VAL A 475 -4.70 14.28 -0.70
C VAL A 475 -4.62 14.81 0.72
N LEU A 476 -3.54 15.51 1.06
CA LEU A 476 -3.39 16.18 2.35
C LEU A 476 -3.98 17.59 2.27
N LEU A 477 -5.10 17.81 2.96
CA LEU A 477 -5.76 19.10 3.05
C LEU A 477 -5.38 19.82 4.34
N LEU A 478 -4.60 20.90 4.22
CA LEU A 478 -4.22 21.82 5.29
C LEU A 478 -5.20 23.01 5.26
N ASP A 479 -6.24 22.93 6.09
CA ASP A 479 -7.33 23.90 6.07
C ASP A 479 -6.99 25.15 6.91
N GLU A 480 -7.32 26.35 6.43
CA GLU A 480 -7.07 27.63 7.12
C GLU A 480 -5.60 27.88 7.51
N ILE A 481 -4.68 27.66 6.56
CA ILE A 481 -3.22 27.72 6.80
C ILE A 481 -2.72 29.06 7.37
N GLU A 482 -3.45 30.15 7.16
CA GLU A 482 -3.15 31.45 7.75
C GLU A 482 -3.29 31.50 9.28
N LYS A 483 -4.02 30.56 9.88
CA LYS A 483 -4.25 30.47 11.34
C LYS A 483 -3.17 29.70 12.08
N ALA A 484 -2.31 28.98 11.36
CA ALA A 484 -1.24 28.19 11.95
C ALA A 484 -0.16 29.07 12.60
N HIS A 485 0.52 28.52 13.61
CA HIS A 485 1.73 29.12 14.15
C HIS A 485 2.87 29.08 13.11
N PRO A 486 3.76 30.09 13.04
CA PRO A 486 4.86 30.12 12.06
C PRO A 486 5.79 28.91 12.08
N ASP A 487 5.97 28.25 13.22
CA ASP A 487 6.77 27.02 13.34
C ASP A 487 6.19 25.85 12.51
N VAL A 488 4.88 25.84 12.23
CA VAL A 488 4.26 24.87 11.32
C VAL A 488 4.79 25.03 9.90
N TYR A 489 4.98 26.28 9.44
CA TYR A 489 5.48 26.54 8.09
C TYR A 489 6.90 25.99 7.88
N ASN A 490 7.74 26.04 8.91
CA ASN A 490 9.09 25.46 8.85
C ASN A 490 9.06 23.93 8.67
N ILE A 491 8.12 23.26 9.34
CA ILE A 491 7.91 21.82 9.19
C ILE A 491 7.42 21.50 7.77
N LEU A 492 6.47 22.30 7.26
CA LEU A 492 5.91 22.11 5.92
C LEU A 492 6.93 22.38 4.81
N LEU A 493 7.87 23.31 5.01
CA LEU A 493 8.97 23.54 4.05
C LEU A 493 9.77 22.27 3.78
N GLN A 494 10.10 21.50 4.83
CA GLN A 494 10.80 20.22 4.67
C GLN A 494 9.97 19.22 3.84
N VAL A 495 8.66 19.19 4.08
CA VAL A 495 7.74 18.33 3.32
C VAL A 495 7.67 18.75 1.85
N PHE A 496 7.60 20.05 1.56
CA PHE A 496 7.47 20.56 0.18
C PHE A 496 8.76 20.37 -0.62
N ASP A 497 9.92 20.45 0.04
CA ASP A 497 11.22 20.35 -0.61
C ASP A 497 11.69 18.91 -0.80
N ASP A 498 11.65 18.11 0.26
CA ASP A 498 12.27 16.78 0.28
C ASP A 498 11.24 15.66 0.12
N GLY A 499 9.94 15.98 0.21
CA GLY A 499 8.83 15.02 0.31
C GLY A 499 9.01 14.04 1.47
N ARG A 500 9.72 14.44 2.51
CA ARG A 500 10.01 13.60 3.68
C ARG A 500 9.90 14.41 4.96
N LEU A 501 9.41 13.76 6.00
CA LEU A 501 9.36 14.35 7.34
C LEU A 501 9.76 13.33 8.39
N THR A 502 10.69 13.69 9.25
CA THR A 502 11.09 12.84 10.38
C THR A 502 10.21 13.12 11.58
N ASP A 503 9.60 12.08 12.14
CA ASP A 503 8.74 12.19 13.31
C ASP A 503 9.54 12.32 14.63
N GLY A 504 8.83 12.58 15.74
CA GLY A 504 9.46 12.69 17.06
C GLY A 504 10.19 11.43 17.56
N LYS A 505 9.96 10.27 16.92
CA LYS A 505 10.62 8.98 17.21
C LYS A 505 11.79 8.69 16.25
N GLY A 506 12.12 9.62 15.35
CA GLY A 506 13.20 9.45 14.36
C GLY A 506 12.79 8.65 13.11
N ARG A 507 11.50 8.34 12.92
CA ARG A 507 11.01 7.63 11.74
C ARG A 507 10.79 8.61 10.60
N VAL A 508 11.30 8.29 9.41
CA VAL A 508 11.09 9.10 8.21
C VAL A 508 9.77 8.72 7.55
N VAL A 509 8.89 9.70 7.34
CA VAL A 509 7.60 9.56 6.64
C VAL A 509 7.74 10.14 5.24
N ASP A 510 7.23 9.41 4.24
CA ASP A 510 7.31 9.77 2.83
C ASP A 510 6.02 10.43 2.34
N PHE A 511 6.16 11.56 1.66
CA PHE A 511 5.13 12.41 1.08
C PHE A 511 5.21 12.48 -0.45
N THR A 512 6.16 11.80 -1.09
CA THR A 512 6.36 11.81 -2.55
C THR A 512 5.09 11.48 -3.35
N ASN A 513 4.18 10.68 -2.78
CA ASN A 513 2.93 10.24 -3.41
C ASN A 513 1.69 10.97 -2.90
N THR A 514 1.89 12.05 -2.15
CA THR A 514 0.83 12.89 -1.61
C THR A 514 0.61 14.12 -2.50
N ILE A 515 -0.66 14.51 -2.66
CA ILE A 515 -1.03 15.82 -3.19
C ILE A 515 -1.32 16.72 -2.00
N ILE A 516 -0.61 17.83 -1.87
CA ILE A 516 -0.79 18.74 -0.73
C ILE A 516 -1.62 19.93 -1.19
N ILE A 517 -2.71 20.20 -0.47
CA ILE A 517 -3.59 21.35 -0.72
C ILE A 517 -3.68 22.14 0.57
N ALA A 518 -3.15 23.36 0.57
CA ALA A 518 -3.40 24.33 1.62
C ALA A 518 -4.55 25.24 1.22
N THR A 519 -5.52 25.49 2.11
CA THR A 519 -6.59 26.47 1.87
C THR A 519 -6.33 27.73 2.69
N SER A 520 -6.68 28.88 2.13
CA SER A 520 -6.71 30.13 2.87
C SER A 520 -7.90 30.99 2.48
N ASN A 521 -8.39 31.78 3.43
CA ASN A 521 -9.41 32.80 3.19
C ASN A 521 -8.80 34.20 3.01
N LEU A 522 -7.47 34.35 2.99
CA LEU A 522 -6.80 35.63 2.73
C LEU A 522 -7.17 36.18 1.34
N GLY A 523 -7.41 37.49 1.26
CA GLY A 523 -7.80 38.17 0.03
C GLY A 523 -9.24 37.93 -0.44
N SER A 524 -10.08 37.25 0.37
CA SER A 524 -11.48 36.98 0.01
C SER A 524 -12.31 38.25 -0.26
N ASP A 525 -12.02 39.34 0.44
CA ASP A 525 -12.67 40.64 0.27
C ASP A 525 -12.33 41.30 -1.09
N ILE A 526 -11.12 41.05 -1.61
CA ILE A 526 -10.70 41.52 -2.93
C ILE A 526 -11.43 40.73 -4.01
N ILE A 527 -11.45 39.40 -3.86
CA ILE A 527 -12.11 38.46 -4.78
C ILE A 527 -13.62 38.76 -4.86
N GLN A 528 -14.28 38.99 -3.72
CA GLN A 528 -15.71 39.31 -3.67
C GLN A 528 -16.05 40.70 -4.25
N ARG A 529 -15.17 41.70 -4.08
CA ARG A 529 -15.41 43.06 -4.60
C ARG A 529 -15.40 43.10 -6.12
N ARG A 530 -14.46 42.39 -6.75
CA ARG A 530 -14.31 42.38 -8.21
C ARG A 530 -15.45 41.63 -8.90
N LEU A 531 -16.00 40.60 -8.27
CA LEU A 531 -17.22 39.93 -8.76
C LEU A 531 -18.41 40.88 -8.98
N LYS A 532 -18.47 42.01 -8.25
CA LYS A 532 -19.53 43.02 -8.41
C LYS A 532 -19.25 44.01 -9.55
N ALA A 533 -18.01 44.12 -10.00
CA ALA A 533 -17.57 45.05 -11.04
C ALA A 533 -17.46 44.31 -12.39
N ARG A 534 -18.57 44.16 -13.12
CA ARG A 534 -18.59 43.46 -14.42
C ARG A 534 -17.55 44.00 -15.42
N GLY A 535 -16.65 43.15 -15.93
CA GLY A 535 -16.03 43.34 -17.25
C GLY A 535 -14.70 42.59 -17.51
N ALA A 536 -14.73 41.67 -18.48
CA ALA A 536 -13.60 40.93 -19.10
C ALA A 536 -12.81 39.95 -18.19
N ALA A 537 -13.18 38.66 -18.29
CA ALA A 537 -12.76 37.57 -17.40
C ALA A 537 -11.23 37.39 -17.24
N ASP A 538 -10.44 37.48 -18.32
CA ASP A 538 -9.02 37.09 -18.26
C ASP A 538 -8.11 38.21 -17.72
N GLU A 539 -8.32 39.47 -18.14
CA GLU A 539 -7.58 40.61 -17.59
C GLU A 539 -7.95 40.89 -16.13
N GLU A 540 -9.16 40.52 -15.73
CA GLU A 540 -9.65 40.67 -14.37
C GLU A 540 -9.03 39.61 -13.44
N TYR A 541 -8.80 38.38 -13.92
CA TYR A 541 -8.13 37.32 -13.17
C TYR A 541 -6.71 37.71 -12.75
N GLU A 542 -5.85 38.06 -13.70
CA GLU A 542 -4.43 38.37 -13.42
C GLU A 542 -4.28 39.57 -12.49
N LYS A 543 -5.12 40.59 -12.65
CA LYS A 543 -5.14 41.74 -11.74
C LYS A 543 -5.63 41.34 -10.34
N THR A 544 -6.63 40.46 -10.23
CA THR A 544 -7.11 39.95 -8.94
C THR A 544 -6.03 39.11 -8.25
N LYS A 545 -5.39 38.21 -8.99
CA LYS A 545 -4.28 37.38 -8.52
C LYS A 545 -3.13 38.24 -8.02
N ALA A 546 -2.75 39.29 -8.75
CA ALA A 546 -1.70 40.22 -8.33
C ALA A 546 -2.01 40.89 -6.98
N GLU A 547 -3.22 41.43 -6.79
CA GLU A 547 -3.64 42.05 -5.52
C GLU A 547 -3.70 41.04 -4.37
N VAL A 548 -4.21 39.84 -4.62
CA VAL A 548 -4.23 38.76 -3.63
C VAL A 548 -2.81 38.31 -3.25
N MET A 549 -1.89 38.27 -4.21
CA MET A 549 -0.48 37.95 -3.96
C MET A 549 0.21 38.98 -3.06
N ASP A 550 -0.16 40.26 -3.14
CA ASP A 550 0.37 41.27 -2.22
C ASP A 550 -0.10 41.05 -0.78
N VAL A 551 -1.36 40.63 -0.60
CA VAL A 551 -1.87 40.22 0.73
C VAL A 551 -1.11 38.99 1.24
N LEU A 552 -0.87 38.00 0.39
CA LEU A 552 -0.12 36.80 0.76
C LEU A 552 1.31 37.10 1.18
N ARG A 553 2.03 37.97 0.46
CA ARG A 553 3.40 38.38 0.82
C ARG A 553 3.48 39.14 2.14
N GLY A 554 2.37 39.75 2.56
CA GLY A 554 2.26 40.39 3.88
C GLY A 554 2.13 39.38 5.04
N HIS A 555 1.58 38.19 4.78
CA HIS A 555 1.34 37.17 5.82
C HIS A 555 2.36 36.02 5.79
N PHE A 556 2.64 35.49 4.61
CA PHE A 556 3.60 34.41 4.40
C PHE A 556 4.94 34.93 3.94
N ARG A 557 6.01 34.31 4.42
CA ARG A 557 7.37 34.62 3.96
C ARG A 557 7.58 34.14 2.52
N PRO A 558 8.42 34.82 1.71
CA PRO A 558 8.69 34.41 0.34
C PRO A 558 9.18 32.97 0.20
N GLU A 559 9.94 32.47 1.19
CA GLU A 559 10.44 31.10 1.19
C GLU A 559 9.29 30.08 1.14
N PHE A 560 8.20 30.31 1.86
CA PHE A 560 7.03 29.43 1.87
C PHE A 560 6.27 29.48 0.55
N LEU A 561 6.04 30.70 0.02
CA LEU A 561 5.33 30.90 -1.24
C LEU A 561 6.08 30.29 -2.43
N ASN A 562 7.41 30.37 -2.44
CA ASN A 562 8.24 29.80 -3.51
C ASN A 562 8.29 28.27 -3.52
N ARG A 563 7.79 27.58 -2.47
CA ARG A 563 7.69 26.11 -2.43
C ARG A 563 6.31 25.59 -2.83
N ILE A 564 5.34 26.48 -2.99
CA ILE A 564 4.04 26.12 -3.53
C ILE A 564 4.19 26.06 -5.06
N ASP A 565 3.73 24.96 -5.65
CA ASP A 565 3.82 24.76 -7.09
C ASP A 565 2.86 25.68 -7.83
N GLU A 566 1.61 25.76 -7.35
CA GLU A 566 0.56 26.57 -7.95
C GLU A 566 -0.31 27.25 -6.89
N ILE A 567 -0.53 28.56 -7.06
CA ILE A 567 -1.43 29.37 -6.25
C ILE A 567 -2.70 29.60 -7.06
N ILE A 568 -3.80 29.02 -6.58
CA ILE A 568 -5.08 28.97 -7.28
C ILE A 568 -6.09 29.87 -6.58
N VAL A 569 -6.60 30.85 -7.32
CA VAL A 569 -7.66 31.76 -6.85
C VAL A 569 -9.01 31.22 -7.31
N PHE A 570 -9.89 30.90 -6.36
CA PHE A 570 -11.27 30.49 -6.61
C PHE A 570 -12.18 31.71 -6.70
N HIS A 571 -13.05 31.69 -7.69
CA HIS A 571 -14.03 32.75 -7.91
C HIS A 571 -15.27 32.55 -7.06
N ALA A 572 -15.93 33.64 -6.70
CA ALA A 572 -17.24 33.51 -6.06
C ALA A 572 -18.28 32.98 -7.06
N LEU A 573 -19.22 32.20 -6.56
CA LEU A 573 -20.23 31.54 -7.39
C LEU A 573 -21.29 32.56 -7.83
N GLY A 574 -21.61 32.57 -9.13
CA GLY A 574 -22.74 33.31 -9.67
C GLY A 574 -24.05 32.54 -9.51
N LYS A 575 -25.14 33.13 -10.02
CA LYS A 575 -26.48 32.54 -9.91
C LYS A 575 -26.62 31.25 -10.72
N GLU A 576 -26.04 31.22 -11.92
CA GLU A 576 -26.09 30.05 -12.80
C GLU A 576 -25.28 28.88 -12.21
N GLU A 577 -24.10 29.15 -11.64
CA GLU A 577 -23.33 28.11 -10.96
C GLU A 577 -24.06 27.55 -9.75
N ILE A 578 -24.71 28.42 -8.94
CA ILE A 578 -25.52 27.97 -7.82
C ILE A 578 -26.71 27.10 -8.29
N ARG A 579 -27.38 27.48 -9.38
CA ARG A 579 -28.47 26.67 -9.98
C ARG A 579 -27.98 25.28 -10.40
N HIS A 580 -26.81 25.17 -11.01
CA HIS A 580 -26.22 23.87 -11.36
C HIS A 580 -25.83 23.05 -10.10
N ILE A 581 -25.29 23.70 -9.07
CA ILE A 581 -24.95 23.03 -7.80
C ILE A 581 -26.22 22.48 -7.13
N VAL A 582 -27.34 23.21 -7.18
CA VAL A 582 -28.65 22.71 -6.72
C VAL A 582 -28.99 21.40 -7.43
N GLY A 583 -28.89 21.35 -8.75
CA GLY A 583 -29.11 20.13 -9.54
C GLY A 583 -28.30 18.93 -9.02
N LEU A 584 -26.99 19.11 -8.84
CA LEU A 584 -26.11 18.05 -8.32
C LEU A 584 -26.50 17.58 -6.91
N GLN A 585 -26.92 18.49 -6.03
CA GLN A 585 -27.39 18.11 -4.69
C GLN A 585 -28.72 17.36 -4.74
N LEU A 586 -29.65 17.78 -5.61
CA LEU A 586 -30.92 17.10 -5.80
C LEU A 586 -30.73 15.68 -6.36
N ASP A 587 -29.82 15.49 -7.32
CA ASP A 587 -29.46 14.15 -7.83
C ASP A 587 -28.90 13.22 -6.74
N ARG A 588 -28.19 13.78 -5.76
CA ARG A 588 -27.74 13.02 -4.58
C ARG A 588 -28.92 12.58 -3.71
N VAL A 589 -29.91 13.46 -3.51
CA VAL A 589 -31.14 13.12 -2.78
C VAL A 589 -31.93 12.04 -3.54
N ALA A 590 -32.07 12.15 -4.86
CA ALA A 590 -32.72 11.15 -5.69
C ALA A 590 -32.02 9.78 -5.63
N ARG A 591 -30.68 9.73 -5.71
CA ARG A 591 -29.92 8.47 -5.52
C ARG A 591 -30.15 7.85 -4.15
N SER A 592 -30.19 8.68 -3.10
CA SER A 592 -30.46 8.24 -1.73
C SER A 592 -31.89 7.66 -1.61
N ALA A 593 -32.88 8.32 -2.20
CA ALA A 593 -34.26 7.83 -2.26
C ALA A 593 -34.38 6.52 -3.08
N ALA A 594 -33.66 6.41 -4.19
CA ALA A 594 -33.63 5.21 -5.03
C ALA A 594 -33.08 3.99 -4.29
N SER A 595 -32.10 4.18 -3.40
CA SER A 595 -31.60 3.11 -2.51
C SER A 595 -32.69 2.56 -1.57
N GLN A 596 -33.71 3.37 -1.26
CA GLN A 596 -34.88 2.99 -0.47
C GLN A 596 -36.05 2.51 -1.37
N GLY A 597 -35.82 2.40 -2.67
CA GLY A 597 -36.78 1.98 -3.69
C GLY A 597 -37.79 3.05 -4.08
N VAL A 598 -37.49 4.33 -3.88
CA VAL A 598 -38.33 5.46 -4.33
C VAL A 598 -37.62 6.18 -5.47
N THR A 599 -38.29 6.35 -6.61
CA THR A 599 -37.75 7.18 -7.69
C THR A 599 -38.22 8.61 -7.51
N LEU A 600 -37.28 9.55 -7.39
CA LEU A 600 -37.59 10.95 -7.15
C LEU A 600 -37.19 11.81 -8.35
N THR A 601 -38.10 12.67 -8.79
CA THR A 601 -37.89 13.67 -9.84
C THR A 601 -38.17 15.07 -9.28
N PHE A 602 -37.55 16.10 -9.85
CA PHE A 602 -37.65 17.47 -9.34
C PHE A 602 -38.19 18.39 -10.41
N ASP A 603 -39.12 19.26 -10.02
CA ASP A 603 -39.63 20.31 -10.89
C ASP A 603 -38.66 21.51 -10.94
N GLN A 604 -38.74 22.30 -12.01
CA GLN A 604 -37.91 23.48 -12.18
C GLN A 604 -38.20 24.53 -11.09
N THR A 605 -39.43 24.62 -10.59
CA THR A 605 -39.76 25.56 -9.51
C THR A 605 -38.97 25.30 -8.23
N LEU A 606 -38.69 24.02 -7.94
CA LEU A 606 -37.90 23.65 -6.77
C LEU A 606 -36.42 23.98 -6.93
N ILE A 607 -35.89 23.79 -8.13
CA ILE A 607 -34.50 24.16 -8.46
C ILE A 607 -34.33 25.67 -8.32
N ASP A 608 -35.28 26.43 -8.84
CA ASP A 608 -35.22 27.89 -8.89
C ASP A 608 -35.38 28.48 -7.48
N HIS A 609 -36.30 27.94 -6.67
CA HIS A 609 -36.43 28.29 -5.25
C HIS A 609 -35.12 28.10 -4.48
N PHE A 610 -34.53 26.91 -4.55
CA PHE A 610 -33.27 26.64 -3.86
C PHE A 610 -32.09 27.44 -4.42
N ALA A 611 -32.10 27.77 -5.71
CA ALA A 611 -31.09 28.63 -6.30
C ALA A 611 -31.21 30.08 -5.80
N GLU A 612 -32.43 30.61 -5.66
CA GLU A 612 -32.67 31.97 -5.16
C GLU A 612 -32.40 32.10 -3.66
N GLU A 613 -32.96 31.23 -2.83
CA GLU A 613 -32.75 31.26 -1.38
C GLU A 613 -31.34 30.84 -0.97
N GLY A 614 -30.75 29.90 -1.72
CA GLY A 614 -29.39 29.43 -1.51
C GLY A 614 -28.31 30.41 -1.98
N TYR A 615 -28.64 31.37 -2.83
CA TYR A 615 -27.68 32.35 -3.36
C TYR A 615 -27.34 33.41 -2.31
N LYS A 616 -26.23 33.19 -1.59
CA LYS A 616 -25.61 34.18 -0.71
C LYS A 616 -24.17 34.46 -1.15
N PRO A 617 -23.87 35.62 -1.77
CA PRO A 617 -22.53 35.94 -2.28
C PRO A 617 -21.41 35.80 -1.24
N GLU A 618 -21.72 36.04 0.03
CA GLU A 618 -20.75 35.99 1.14
C GLU A 618 -20.41 34.57 1.61
N PHE A 619 -21.34 33.62 1.46
CA PHE A 619 -21.24 32.26 2.01
C PHE A 619 -21.12 31.16 0.94
N GLY A 620 -21.20 31.52 -0.34
CA GLY A 620 -21.19 30.57 -1.45
C GLY A 620 -22.32 29.54 -1.34
N ALA A 621 -22.05 28.30 -1.77
CA ALA A 621 -23.01 27.20 -1.72
C ALA A 621 -23.10 26.50 -0.34
N ARG A 622 -22.48 27.05 0.71
CA ARG A 622 -22.35 26.38 2.02
C ARG A 622 -23.72 26.13 2.68
N GLU A 623 -24.62 27.11 2.61
CA GLU A 623 -25.96 27.02 3.22
C GLU A 623 -26.92 26.15 2.40
N LEU A 624 -26.63 25.89 1.13
CA LEU A 624 -27.54 25.18 0.23
C LEU A 624 -27.80 23.74 0.68
N LYS A 625 -26.75 23.03 1.11
CA LYS A 625 -26.89 21.67 1.64
C LYS A 625 -27.77 21.62 2.89
N ARG A 626 -27.68 22.65 3.73
CA ARG A 626 -28.51 22.77 4.94
C ARG A 626 -29.96 23.02 4.56
N LEU A 627 -30.21 23.93 3.62
CA LEU A 627 -31.53 24.28 3.11
C LEU A 627 -32.25 23.06 2.50
N ILE A 628 -31.58 22.36 1.58
CA ILE A 628 -32.10 21.14 0.95
C ILE A 628 -32.42 20.06 2.00
N ARG A 629 -31.55 19.89 3.00
CA ARG A 629 -31.80 18.93 4.09
C ARG A 629 -33.01 19.31 4.94
N SER A 630 -33.14 20.57 5.32
CA SER A 630 -34.24 21.04 6.18
C SER A 630 -35.59 21.03 5.47
N GLU A 631 -35.63 21.35 4.18
CA GLU A 631 -36.89 21.54 3.46
C GLU A 631 -37.29 20.33 2.62
N LEU A 632 -36.36 19.76 1.84
CA LEU A 632 -36.65 18.64 0.96
C LEU A 632 -36.48 17.29 1.66
N GLU A 633 -35.30 16.98 2.20
CA GLU A 633 -35.04 15.65 2.79
C GLU A 633 -35.93 15.38 4.01
N THR A 634 -36.13 16.40 4.85
CA THR A 634 -37.01 16.28 6.02
C THR A 634 -38.47 16.09 5.62
N ALA A 635 -38.94 16.76 4.57
CA ALA A 635 -40.29 16.57 4.06
C ALA A 635 -40.46 15.18 3.41
N LEU A 636 -39.47 14.72 2.64
CA LEU A 636 -39.45 13.38 2.06
C LEU A 636 -39.51 12.30 3.15
N ALA A 637 -38.71 12.44 4.21
CA ALA A 637 -38.71 11.51 5.34
C ALA A 637 -40.08 11.45 6.03
N ARG A 638 -40.77 12.59 6.18
CA ARG A 638 -42.13 12.64 6.74
C ARG A 638 -43.14 11.92 5.84
N GLU A 639 -43.09 12.14 4.54
CA GLU A 639 -43.97 11.46 3.58
C GLU A 639 -43.72 9.95 3.53
N MET A 640 -42.45 9.52 3.60
CA MET A 640 -42.10 8.10 3.63
C MET A 640 -42.56 7.41 4.92
N LEU A 641 -42.36 8.03 6.08
CA LEU A 641 -42.79 7.50 7.37
C LEU A 641 -44.32 7.57 7.55
N GLY A 642 -44.97 8.59 6.98
CA GLY A 642 -46.42 8.78 7.01
C GLY A 642 -47.18 7.89 6.03
N GLY A 643 -46.51 7.11 5.18
CA GLY A 643 -47.12 6.25 4.16
C GLY A 643 -47.57 7.00 2.89
N GLY A 644 -47.22 8.29 2.78
CA GLY A 644 -47.49 9.15 1.62
C GLY A 644 -46.62 8.84 0.40
N ILE A 645 -45.43 8.24 0.59
CA ILE A 645 -44.57 7.72 -0.49
C ILE A 645 -43.96 6.38 -0.04
N GLY A 646 -44.05 5.34 -0.87
CA GLY A 646 -43.60 3.99 -0.55
C GLY A 646 -42.63 3.40 -1.56
N LYS A 647 -42.15 2.19 -1.24
CA LYS A 647 -41.24 1.42 -2.11
C LYS A 647 -41.94 1.08 -3.42
N GLY A 648 -41.33 1.45 -4.55
CA GLY A 648 -41.86 1.29 -5.91
C GLY A 648 -42.53 2.54 -6.47
N ASP A 649 -42.73 3.59 -5.66
CA ASP A 649 -43.38 4.82 -6.11
C ASP A 649 -42.42 5.71 -6.92
N HIS A 650 -42.97 6.39 -7.92
CA HIS A 650 -42.34 7.54 -8.57
C HIS A 650 -42.95 8.82 -8.00
N ALA A 651 -42.13 9.67 -7.40
CA ALA A 651 -42.55 10.94 -6.82
C ALA A 651 -41.92 12.12 -7.56
N SER A 652 -42.67 13.19 -7.73
CA SER A 652 -42.21 14.49 -8.24
C SER A 652 -42.27 15.50 -7.10
N ALA A 653 -41.14 16.08 -6.74
CA ALA A 653 -41.06 17.15 -5.76
C ALA A 653 -41.11 18.51 -6.46
N ARG A 654 -41.97 19.41 -5.98
CA ARG A 654 -42.04 20.80 -6.44
C ARG A 654 -42.10 21.77 -5.27
N TRP A 655 -41.70 23.02 -5.51
CA TRP A 655 -41.98 24.11 -4.60
C TRP A 655 -43.41 24.64 -4.83
N ASP A 656 -44.16 24.87 -3.74
CA ASP A 656 -45.49 25.48 -3.78
C ASP A 656 -45.46 26.84 -3.07
N ASP A 657 -45.48 27.92 -3.88
CA ASP A 657 -45.43 29.30 -3.39
C ASP A 657 -46.59 29.67 -2.45
N LYS A 658 -47.74 28.99 -2.54
CA LYS A 658 -48.90 29.28 -1.68
C LYS A 658 -48.79 28.61 -0.32
N ALA A 659 -48.19 27.42 -0.29
CA ALA A 659 -48.03 26.63 0.93
C ALA A 659 -46.67 26.86 1.60
N GLU A 660 -45.77 27.62 0.97
CA GLU A 660 -44.40 27.90 1.39
C GLU A 660 -43.65 26.64 1.82
N ARG A 661 -43.83 25.55 1.06
CA ARG A 661 -43.22 24.25 1.36
C ARG A 661 -43.04 23.39 0.12
N VAL A 662 -42.14 22.42 0.25
CA VAL A 662 -41.99 21.33 -0.73
C VAL A 662 -43.20 20.40 -0.66
N VAL A 663 -43.77 20.10 -1.82
CA VAL A 663 -44.89 19.16 -1.98
C VAL A 663 -44.46 18.03 -2.91
N PHE A 664 -44.89 16.81 -2.59
CA PHE A 664 -44.65 15.62 -3.39
C PHE A 664 -45.92 15.15 -4.08
N GLU A 665 -45.83 14.89 -5.38
CA GLU A 665 -46.90 14.31 -6.18
C GLU A 665 -46.47 12.93 -6.69
N ARG A 666 -47.29 11.90 -6.46
CA ARG A 666 -47.04 10.58 -7.05
C ARG A 666 -47.33 10.65 -8.55
N LYS A 667 -46.35 10.22 -9.35
CA LYS A 667 -46.50 10.02 -10.79
C LYS A 667 -46.73 8.52 -11.06
N GLU A 668 -47.61 8.20 -11.99
CA GLU A 668 -47.64 6.86 -12.57
C GLU A 668 -46.30 6.62 -13.30
N PRO A 669 -45.75 5.38 -13.27
CA PRO A 669 -44.53 5.07 -13.99
C PRO A 669 -44.68 5.47 -15.46
N LEU A 670 -43.76 6.29 -15.96
CA LEU A 670 -43.65 6.57 -17.39
C LEU A 670 -43.51 5.23 -18.11
N GLN A 671 -44.50 4.86 -18.93
CA GLN A 671 -44.38 3.74 -19.85
C GLN A 671 -43.12 4.00 -20.71
N THR A 672 -42.17 3.07 -20.67
CA THR A 672 -41.02 3.05 -21.56
C THR A 672 -41.54 3.24 -23.00
N PRO A 673 -40.96 4.15 -23.82
CA PRO A 673 -41.28 4.16 -25.24
C PRO A 673 -40.96 2.77 -25.79
N ALA A 674 -41.95 2.12 -26.42
CA ALA A 674 -41.73 0.88 -27.12
C ALA A 674 -40.53 1.03 -28.07
N GLU A 675 -39.58 0.09 -28.00
CA GLU A 675 -38.53 -0.04 -28.98
C GLU A 675 -39.15 -0.02 -30.40
N PRO A 676 -38.54 0.65 -31.38
CA PRO A 676 -39.01 0.54 -32.76
C PRO A 676 -38.92 -0.92 -33.19
N GLU A 677 -40.06 -1.51 -33.56
CA GLU A 677 -40.12 -2.85 -34.15
C GLU A 677 -39.11 -2.96 -35.29
N GLN A 678 -38.15 -3.88 -35.16
CA GLN A 678 -37.36 -4.34 -36.29
C GLN A 678 -38.31 -5.02 -37.28
N PRO A 679 -38.32 -4.66 -38.57
CA PRO A 679 -39.15 -5.36 -39.54
C PRO A 679 -38.59 -6.77 -39.75
N ASP A 680 -39.44 -7.74 -39.41
CA ASP A 680 -39.24 -9.18 -39.53
C ASP A 680 -38.80 -9.60 -40.93
N ALA A 681 -37.65 -10.27 -41.00
CA ALA A 681 -37.12 -10.88 -42.21
C ALA A 681 -37.75 -12.26 -42.42
N ALA A 682 -38.88 -12.36 -43.14
CA ALA A 682 -39.26 -13.59 -43.83
C ALA A 682 -40.41 -13.37 -44.83
N LYS A 683 -40.07 -13.19 -46.12
CA LYS A 683 -40.73 -13.82 -47.29
C LYS A 683 -40.22 -13.18 -48.59
N ALA A 684 -39.39 -13.90 -49.32
CA ALA A 684 -39.47 -14.02 -50.79
C ALA A 684 -38.37 -14.95 -51.31
N THR A 685 -38.79 -16.15 -51.68
CA THR A 685 -38.09 -17.11 -52.53
C THR A 685 -38.01 -16.63 -53.99
N GLU A 686 -36.96 -17.12 -54.68
CA GLU A 686 -36.84 -17.39 -56.13
C GLU A 686 -36.50 -16.26 -57.14
N THR A 687 -35.20 -16.18 -57.49
CA THR A 687 -34.52 -16.21 -58.83
C THR A 687 -34.92 -15.28 -60.01
N PRO A 688 -34.11 -15.11 -61.10
CA PRO A 688 -32.72 -15.56 -61.41
C PRO A 688 -31.79 -14.52 -62.10
N HIS A 689 -30.51 -14.92 -62.24
CA HIS A 689 -29.51 -14.65 -63.32
C HIS A 689 -29.31 -13.25 -63.96
N GLY A 690 -28.02 -12.87 -64.10
CA GLY A 690 -27.51 -12.32 -65.37
C GLY A 690 -26.51 -11.16 -65.32
N ASP A 691 -25.22 -11.50 -65.29
CA ASP A 691 -24.11 -10.99 -66.14
C ASP A 691 -23.62 -9.52 -66.14
N ALA A 692 -22.29 -9.42 -66.36
CA ALA A 692 -21.44 -8.29 -66.77
C ALA A 692 -21.13 -7.17 -65.73
N GLY A 693 -19.89 -6.71 -65.53
CA GLY A 693 -18.63 -6.99 -66.21
C GLY A 693 -17.44 -6.21 -65.61
N LYS A 694 -16.25 -6.72 -65.94
CA LYS A 694 -14.89 -6.13 -65.99
C LYS A 694 -14.73 -4.63 -65.66
N GLY A 695 -13.64 -4.28 -64.94
CA GLY A 695 -13.06 -2.94 -65.10
C GLY A 695 -11.97 -2.46 -64.14
N SER A 696 -10.75 -2.99 -64.28
CA SER A 696 -9.45 -2.29 -64.13
C SER A 696 -9.07 -1.51 -62.86
N ARG A 697 -8.05 -2.05 -62.18
CA ARG A 697 -7.02 -1.34 -61.42
C ARG A 697 -6.32 -0.27 -62.26
N LYS A 698 -6.00 0.88 -61.66
CA LYS A 698 -4.84 1.71 -62.06
C LYS A 698 -4.14 2.29 -60.83
N LYS A 699 -2.89 1.85 -60.65
CA LYS A 699 -1.83 2.52 -59.88
C LYS A 699 -1.55 3.90 -60.47
N LYS A 700 -1.17 4.87 -59.62
CA LYS A 700 -0.20 5.91 -59.98
C LYS A 700 0.71 6.20 -58.80
N SER A 701 2.00 5.99 -59.06
CA SER A 701 3.18 6.46 -58.35
C SER A 701 3.79 7.65 -59.11
N ALA A 702 4.36 8.61 -58.39
CA ALA A 702 5.49 9.50 -58.76
C ALA A 702 5.74 10.41 -57.53
N SER A 703 6.81 10.30 -56.74
CA SER A 703 8.26 10.56 -56.96
C SER A 703 8.64 12.04 -57.14
N ASP A 704 9.43 12.50 -56.16
CA ASP A 704 10.51 13.50 -56.16
C ASP A 704 10.26 14.99 -56.48
N ALA A 705 10.61 15.88 -55.53
CA ALA A 705 11.86 16.66 -55.60
C ALA A 705 11.98 17.70 -54.46
N SER A 706 13.22 17.80 -53.93
CA SER A 706 13.83 18.85 -53.09
C SER A 706 13.64 18.78 -51.57
#